data_AF-A0A090X0Y0-F1
#
_entry.id   AF-A0A090X0Y0-F1
#
_cell.length_a   1.000
_cell.length_b   1.000
_cell.length_c   1.000
_cell.angle_alpha   90.00
_cell.angle_beta   90.00
_cell.angle_gamma   90.00
#
_symmetry.space_group_name_H-M   'P 1'
#
loop_
_entity.id
_entity.type
_entity.pdbx_description
1 polymer ?
#
loop_
_entity_poly.entity_id
_entity_poly.type
_entity_poly.pdbx_seq_one_letter_code
_entity_poly.pdbx_strand_id
1 'polypeptide(L)'
;MKGGPSIEVLLDLALGEDAAIAADAAKVLKTQVFLYEADMALLENAYKAGNPIAKELLESYSQAEFFTKLPDVEEKIEIVTYIAGVGDISTDLLSPGADAHSRSDRELHGQCMFEHNKDMQNELLALKEQHPDKRVMLIAEKGTMGVGSSRMSGVNNVALWTGVPFSPYVPFINFAPVIAGTNGIAPIFLTTVGVTGGIGIDLKNWVQKKDAEGNTVVDADGEPVLEEVYSVATGTVLTINTKTKKLYNGDKELKDISAALTPPKMEFIKAGGSYAVVFGKKLQTLACKILEIDIPQVYAPSKEVSVEGQGLTAVEKIFNKNAVGNTPGKTLHAGSNVRVEVNIVGSQDTTGLMTSQELEMMAATIISPIVDAGYQSGCHTASVWDDRSKANIPRLMSFMNDFGLITARDPKGQYHAMTDVIHKVLNDITVDDWDIIIGGDSHTRMSKGVAFGADSGTVALALATGEATMPIPESVKVTFKGEMRSFMDFRDVVHATQQQMLKQFGGENVFQGRIIEVHIGTLTADQAFTFTDWTAEMKAKASICISEEETLIESLEISKGRIQIMIDKGMDNDNKVLQGLVDKANARIQELKTGIKPALKPDADANYYADVVIDLDEIAEPMIADPDVNNDDVSKRYTHDTIRPLSFYGGTKKVDLGFVGSCMVHKGGDMKILAQMLKNIEAQHGKVEFKAPLVVAPSNI
;
A
#
# COMPACT_ATOMS: atom_id res chain seq x y z
N MET A 1 -26.55 -2.78 -12.00
CA MET A 1 -25.78 -3.72 -11.16
C MET A 1 -24.26 -3.61 -11.38
N LYS A 2 -23.77 -2.85 -12.37
CA LYS A 2 -22.35 -2.48 -12.59
C LYS A 2 -21.39 -3.63 -12.96
N GLY A 3 -21.67 -4.88 -12.60
CA GLY A 3 -20.84 -6.05 -12.92
C GLY A 3 -21.46 -7.39 -12.51
N GLY A 4 -20.66 -8.46 -12.59
CA GLY A 4 -20.97 -9.78 -12.02
C GLY A 4 -22.04 -10.54 -12.80
N PRO A 5 -22.99 -11.24 -12.14
CA PRO A 5 -24.04 -12.02 -12.82
C PRO A 5 -24.87 -11.22 -13.83
N SER A 6 -24.93 -9.89 -13.67
CA SER A 6 -25.61 -9.03 -14.63
C SER A 6 -24.90 -8.95 -15.98
N ILE A 7 -23.57 -9.11 -16.04
CA ILE A 7 -22.80 -9.08 -17.29
C ILE A 7 -23.08 -10.33 -18.12
N GLU A 8 -23.12 -11.51 -17.49
CA GLU A 8 -23.48 -12.77 -18.15
C GLU A 8 -24.84 -12.66 -18.85
N VAL A 9 -25.88 -12.24 -18.12
CA VAL A 9 -27.23 -12.06 -18.68
C VAL A 9 -27.23 -10.99 -19.76
N LEU A 10 -26.52 -9.87 -19.59
CA LEU A 10 -26.46 -8.82 -20.60
C LEU A 10 -25.76 -9.30 -21.89
N LEU A 11 -24.70 -10.10 -21.78
CA LEU A 11 -24.03 -10.68 -22.94
C LEU A 11 -24.93 -11.67 -23.67
N ASP A 12 -25.62 -12.55 -22.94
CA ASP A 12 -26.58 -13.48 -23.52
C ASP A 12 -27.70 -12.75 -24.29
N LEU A 13 -28.24 -11.68 -23.70
CA LEU A 13 -29.27 -10.87 -24.35
C LEU A 13 -28.72 -10.09 -25.55
N ALA A 14 -27.52 -9.52 -25.44
CA ALA A 14 -26.89 -8.74 -26.52
C ALA A 14 -26.49 -9.60 -27.72
N LEU A 15 -26.18 -10.88 -27.50
CA LEU A 15 -25.79 -11.83 -28.54
C LEU A 15 -26.96 -12.70 -29.02
N GLY A 16 -28.16 -12.51 -28.46
CA GLY A 16 -29.38 -13.25 -28.78
C GLY A 16 -30.05 -12.85 -30.11
N GLU A 17 -31.15 -13.52 -30.43
CA GLU A 17 -31.87 -13.35 -31.70
C GLU A 17 -32.88 -12.18 -31.73
N ASP A 18 -33.37 -11.74 -30.56
CA ASP A 18 -34.31 -10.61 -30.48
C ASP A 18 -33.54 -9.28 -30.62
N ALA A 19 -33.63 -8.69 -31.81
CA ALA A 19 -32.90 -7.48 -32.16
C ALA A 19 -33.20 -6.27 -31.25
N ALA A 20 -34.42 -6.14 -30.71
CA ALA A 20 -34.77 -5.02 -29.84
C ALA A 20 -34.10 -5.18 -28.47
N ILE A 21 -34.19 -6.38 -27.91
CA ILE A 21 -33.57 -6.71 -26.62
C ILE A 21 -32.04 -6.66 -26.74
N ALA A 22 -31.49 -7.17 -27.83
CA ALA A 22 -30.05 -7.15 -28.08
C ALA A 22 -29.49 -5.72 -28.14
N ALA A 23 -30.20 -4.80 -28.81
CA ALA A 23 -29.80 -3.39 -28.88
C ALA A 23 -29.85 -2.70 -27.51
N ASP A 24 -30.89 -2.96 -26.71
CA ASP A 24 -31.01 -2.40 -25.35
C ASP A 24 -29.93 -2.95 -24.42
N ALA A 25 -29.64 -4.25 -24.49
CA ALA A 25 -28.57 -4.89 -23.72
C ALA A 25 -27.19 -4.34 -24.12
N ALA A 26 -26.94 -4.18 -25.42
CA ALA A 26 -25.70 -3.59 -25.93
C ALA A 26 -25.50 -2.16 -25.41
N LYS A 27 -26.57 -1.34 -25.41
CA LYS A 27 -26.53 0.03 -24.87
C LYS A 27 -26.10 0.06 -23.40
N VAL A 28 -26.57 -0.89 -22.59
CA VAL A 28 -26.14 -1.01 -21.19
C VAL A 28 -24.69 -1.48 -21.10
N LEU A 29 -24.30 -2.53 -21.84
CA LEU A 29 -22.94 -3.06 -21.86
C LEU A 29 -21.87 -2.01 -22.21
N LYS A 30 -22.16 -1.08 -23.13
CA LYS A 30 -21.26 0.04 -23.47
C LYS A 30 -20.94 0.97 -22.31
N THR A 31 -21.68 0.89 -21.21
CA THR A 31 -21.45 1.69 -19.98
C THR A 31 -20.78 0.87 -18.87
N GLN A 32 -20.55 -0.44 -19.09
CA GLN A 32 -19.95 -1.34 -18.11
C GLN A 32 -18.45 -1.48 -18.35
N VAL A 33 -17.69 -1.70 -17.27
CA VAL A 33 -16.22 -1.81 -17.30
C VAL A 33 -15.71 -3.09 -16.66
N PHE A 34 -16.50 -3.74 -15.79
CA PHE A 34 -16.13 -4.98 -15.12
C PHE A 34 -16.44 -6.19 -16.01
N LEU A 35 -15.77 -6.26 -17.16
CA LEU A 35 -15.74 -7.43 -18.04
C LEU A 35 -14.38 -8.11 -17.85
N TYR A 36 -14.43 -9.41 -17.55
CA TYR A 36 -13.24 -10.23 -17.29
C TYR A 36 -12.86 -11.04 -18.53
N GLU A 37 -11.81 -11.86 -18.42
CA GLU A 37 -11.24 -12.64 -19.51
C GLU A 37 -12.29 -13.53 -20.21
N ALA A 38 -13.17 -14.18 -19.44
CA ALA A 38 -14.24 -15.02 -19.98
C ALA A 38 -15.27 -14.21 -20.79
N ASP A 39 -15.67 -13.04 -20.28
CA ASP A 39 -16.61 -12.13 -20.95
C ASP A 39 -16.03 -11.63 -22.29
N MET A 40 -14.74 -11.27 -22.28
CA MET A 40 -14.03 -10.81 -23.46
C MET A 40 -13.83 -11.92 -24.49
N ALA A 41 -13.58 -13.16 -24.04
CA ALA A 41 -13.50 -14.32 -24.93
C ALA A 41 -14.85 -14.62 -25.62
N LEU A 42 -15.98 -14.45 -24.91
CA LEU A 42 -17.32 -14.57 -25.51
C LEU A 42 -17.54 -13.52 -26.61
N LEU A 43 -17.20 -12.25 -26.34
CA LEU A 43 -17.28 -11.18 -27.33
C LEU A 43 -16.37 -11.42 -28.54
N GLU A 44 -15.14 -11.89 -28.32
CA GLU A 44 -14.20 -12.23 -29.38
C GLU A 44 -14.75 -13.35 -30.28
N ASN A 45 -15.29 -14.41 -29.68
CA ASN A 45 -15.87 -15.53 -30.42
C ASN A 45 -17.08 -15.09 -31.25
N ALA A 46 -17.97 -14.28 -30.67
CA ALA A 46 -19.14 -13.74 -31.37
C ALA A 46 -18.73 -12.80 -32.51
N TYR A 47 -17.72 -11.96 -32.30
CA TYR A 47 -17.16 -11.08 -33.34
C TYR A 47 -16.58 -11.90 -34.50
N LYS A 48 -15.77 -12.93 -34.21
CA LYS A 48 -15.23 -13.84 -35.23
C LYS A 48 -16.32 -14.62 -35.98
N ALA A 49 -17.46 -14.86 -35.35
CA ALA A 49 -18.64 -15.44 -35.99
C ALA A 49 -19.47 -14.44 -36.83
N GLY A 50 -19.07 -13.16 -36.88
CA GLY A 50 -19.73 -12.13 -37.68
C GLY A 50 -20.92 -11.44 -36.99
N ASN A 51 -21.05 -11.53 -35.66
CA ASN A 51 -22.13 -10.87 -34.93
C ASN A 51 -21.93 -9.33 -34.96
N PRO A 52 -22.93 -8.55 -35.47
CA PRO A 52 -22.80 -7.11 -35.61
C PRO A 52 -22.78 -6.37 -34.26
N ILE A 53 -23.50 -6.87 -33.24
CA ILE A 53 -23.52 -6.29 -31.90
C ILE A 53 -22.18 -6.48 -31.20
N ALA A 54 -21.56 -7.67 -31.34
CA ALA A 54 -20.23 -7.92 -30.80
C ALA A 54 -19.19 -6.95 -31.38
N LYS A 55 -19.25 -6.71 -32.70
CA LYS A 55 -18.41 -5.70 -33.37
C LYS A 55 -18.67 -4.30 -32.79
N GLU A 56 -19.92 -3.90 -32.67
CA GLU A 56 -20.32 -2.59 -32.14
C GLU A 56 -19.86 -2.37 -30.68
N LEU A 57 -19.92 -3.42 -29.85
CA LEU A 57 -19.42 -3.40 -28.47
C LEU A 57 -17.90 -3.23 -28.44
N LEU A 58 -17.16 -4.02 -29.22
CA LEU A 58 -15.70 -3.91 -29.30
C LEU A 58 -15.25 -2.53 -29.82
N GLU A 59 -15.95 -1.97 -30.82
CA GLU A 59 -15.68 -0.62 -31.32
C GLU A 59 -15.93 0.43 -30.23
N SER A 60 -17.03 0.32 -29.48
CA SER A 60 -17.33 1.20 -28.33
C SER A 60 -16.27 1.12 -27.23
N TYR A 61 -15.81 -0.10 -26.90
CA TYR A 61 -14.76 -0.32 -25.91
C TYR A 61 -13.40 0.18 -26.40
N SER A 62 -13.07 0.07 -27.69
CA SER A 62 -11.84 0.62 -28.26
C SER A 62 -11.74 2.15 -28.13
N GLN A 63 -12.90 2.83 -28.16
CA GLN A 63 -13.02 4.28 -27.94
C GLN A 63 -13.29 4.65 -26.48
N ALA A 64 -13.31 3.66 -25.58
CA ALA A 64 -13.66 3.79 -24.17
C ALA A 64 -14.88 4.70 -23.93
N GLU A 65 -15.98 4.45 -24.66
CA GLU A 65 -17.19 5.28 -24.59
C GLU A 65 -17.80 5.37 -23.19
N PHE A 66 -17.62 4.33 -22.37
CA PHE A 66 -18.01 4.32 -20.95
C PHE A 66 -17.33 5.42 -20.13
N PHE A 67 -16.17 5.93 -20.57
CA PHE A 67 -15.41 6.99 -19.93
C PHE A 67 -15.59 8.34 -20.64
N THR A 68 -15.50 8.37 -21.97
CA THR A 68 -15.57 9.62 -22.74
C THR A 68 -16.96 10.28 -22.66
N LYS A 69 -18.02 9.49 -22.44
CA LYS A 69 -19.39 9.99 -22.25
C LYS A 69 -19.71 10.42 -20.82
N LEU A 70 -18.77 10.27 -19.87
CA LEU A 70 -18.95 10.80 -18.51
C LEU A 70 -18.90 12.33 -18.51
N PRO A 71 -19.62 13.00 -17.58
CA PRO A 71 -19.50 14.43 -17.37
C PRO A 71 -18.05 14.85 -17.10
N ASP A 72 -17.67 16.05 -17.54
CA ASP A 72 -16.37 16.61 -17.20
C ASP A 72 -16.30 17.02 -15.73
N VAL A 73 -15.08 17.06 -15.20
CA VAL A 73 -14.82 17.48 -13.82
C VAL A 73 -15.22 18.94 -13.63
N GLU A 74 -15.88 19.23 -12.51
CA GLU A 74 -16.27 20.58 -12.13
C GLU A 74 -15.05 21.53 -12.14
N GLU A 75 -15.17 22.68 -12.83
CA GLU A 75 -14.07 23.66 -12.90
C GLU A 75 -13.77 24.26 -11.52
N LYS A 76 -14.81 24.53 -10.72
CA LYS A 76 -14.70 25.08 -9.37
C LYS A 76 -15.39 24.15 -8.38
N ILE A 77 -14.66 23.75 -7.36
CA ILE A 77 -15.17 22.97 -6.24
C ILE A 77 -15.06 23.86 -4.99
N GLU A 78 -16.20 24.27 -4.46
CA GLU A 78 -16.27 25.03 -3.22
C GLU A 78 -16.10 24.10 -2.02
N ILE A 79 -15.22 24.48 -1.10
CA ILE A 79 -14.91 23.70 0.09
C ILE A 79 -14.97 24.55 1.36
N VAL A 80 -15.22 23.89 2.49
CA VAL A 80 -15.08 24.46 3.84
C VAL A 80 -14.09 23.64 4.65
N THR A 81 -13.19 24.30 5.37
CA THR A 81 -12.13 23.63 6.14
C THR A 81 -12.62 23.10 7.48
N TYR A 82 -12.12 21.94 7.90
CA TYR A 82 -12.26 21.41 9.26
C TYR A 82 -10.91 20.85 9.73
N ILE A 83 -10.31 21.47 10.74
CA ILE A 83 -9.07 20.98 11.35
C ILE A 83 -9.41 19.81 12.27
N ALA A 84 -9.00 18.61 11.88
CA ALA A 84 -9.25 17.38 12.64
C ALA A 84 -8.22 17.15 13.76
N GLY A 85 -7.07 17.82 13.70
CA GLY A 85 -6.00 17.68 14.68
C GLY A 85 -4.80 18.55 14.32
N VAL A 86 -3.94 18.79 15.33
CA VAL A 86 -2.65 19.48 15.18
C VAL A 86 -1.53 18.45 15.31
N GLY A 87 -0.58 18.45 14.38
CA GLY A 87 0.44 17.42 14.21
C GLY A 87 0.00 16.34 13.22
N ASP A 88 0.77 15.25 13.16
CA ASP A 88 0.47 14.13 12.28
C ASP A 88 -0.86 13.46 12.71
N ILE A 89 -1.78 13.31 11.75
CA ILE A 89 -3.02 12.56 11.98
C ILE A 89 -2.79 11.12 11.53
N SER A 90 -2.81 10.20 12.49
CA SER A 90 -2.71 8.78 12.21
C SER A 90 -4.01 8.22 11.62
N THR A 91 -3.93 7.12 10.89
CA THR A 91 -5.13 6.40 10.45
C THR A 91 -5.94 5.81 11.61
N ASP A 92 -5.37 5.70 12.81
CA ASP A 92 -6.09 5.31 14.04
C ASP A 92 -7.07 6.39 14.49
N LEU A 93 -6.76 7.69 14.36
CA LEU A 93 -7.72 8.77 14.67
C LEU A 93 -8.97 8.67 13.80
N LEU A 94 -8.79 8.25 12.54
CA LEU A 94 -9.86 8.14 11.55
C LEU A 94 -10.61 6.79 11.61
N SER A 95 -9.92 5.73 12.05
CA SER A 95 -10.40 4.36 12.10
C SER A 95 -9.60 3.58 13.16
N PRO A 96 -10.01 3.61 14.44
CA PRO A 96 -9.27 3.00 15.54
C PRO A 96 -9.09 1.48 15.37
N GLY A 97 -7.92 0.98 15.78
CA GLY A 97 -7.58 -0.44 15.70
C GLY A 97 -8.51 -1.35 16.51
N ALA A 98 -9.00 -0.86 17.66
CA ALA A 98 -9.95 -1.59 18.51
C ALA A 98 -11.29 -1.89 17.79
N ASP A 99 -11.63 -1.11 16.77
CA ASP A 99 -12.86 -1.22 16.00
C ASP A 99 -12.65 -1.96 14.66
N ALA A 100 -11.53 -2.66 14.48
CA ALA A 100 -11.23 -3.37 13.23
C ALA A 100 -12.32 -4.37 12.81
N HIS A 101 -13.00 -4.97 13.78
CA HIS A 101 -14.09 -5.93 13.58
C HIS A 101 -15.28 -5.37 12.78
N SER A 102 -15.51 -4.04 12.80
CA SER A 102 -16.65 -3.39 12.15
C SER A 102 -16.30 -2.78 10.80
N ARG A 103 -15.03 -2.80 10.35
CA ARG A 103 -14.56 -2.09 9.15
C ARG A 103 -15.35 -2.38 7.86
N SER A 104 -15.90 -3.59 7.73
CA SER A 104 -16.74 -3.96 6.58
C SER A 104 -18.16 -3.37 6.67
N ASP A 105 -18.64 -3.06 7.86
CA ASP A 105 -19.89 -2.32 8.04
C ASP A 105 -19.57 -0.82 8.07
N ARG A 106 -19.61 -0.17 6.89
CA ARG A 106 -19.22 1.24 6.75
C ARG A 106 -20.08 2.18 7.60
N GLU A 107 -21.37 1.90 7.77
CA GLU A 107 -22.25 2.71 8.61
C GLU A 107 -21.85 2.63 10.08
N LEU A 108 -21.71 1.40 10.59
CA LEU A 108 -21.31 1.16 11.98
C LEU A 108 -19.90 1.68 12.24
N HIS A 109 -18.95 1.36 11.37
CA HIS A 109 -17.56 1.79 11.52
C HIS A 109 -17.39 3.30 11.37
N GLY A 110 -18.24 3.97 10.59
CA GLY A 110 -18.26 5.43 10.53
C GLY A 110 -18.38 6.10 11.89
N GLN A 111 -19.04 5.46 12.86
CA GLN A 111 -19.29 6.01 14.20
C GLN A 111 -18.05 6.13 15.09
N CYS A 112 -16.94 5.48 14.73
CA CYS A 112 -15.68 5.53 15.51
C CYS A 112 -14.72 6.64 15.06
N MET A 113 -15.01 7.35 13.96
CA MET A 113 -14.16 8.44 13.47
C MET A 113 -13.94 9.50 14.56
N PHE A 114 -12.72 10.03 14.66
CA PHE A 114 -12.24 10.87 15.78
C PHE A 114 -12.16 10.13 17.11
N GLU A 115 -11.77 8.85 17.12
CA GLU A 115 -11.70 8.02 18.33
C GLU A 115 -13.00 8.05 19.16
N HIS A 116 -14.14 7.95 18.50
CA HIS A 116 -15.48 8.04 19.10
C HIS A 116 -15.83 9.41 19.73
N ASN A 117 -15.06 10.48 19.45
CA ASN A 117 -15.35 11.82 19.95
C ASN A 117 -16.64 12.38 19.32
N LYS A 118 -17.75 12.30 20.05
CA LYS A 118 -19.07 12.77 19.61
C LYS A 118 -19.16 14.28 19.44
N ASP A 119 -18.38 15.05 20.18
CA ASP A 119 -18.40 16.51 20.06
C ASP A 119 -17.81 16.93 18.71
N MET A 120 -16.68 16.35 18.30
CA MET A 120 -16.09 16.59 16.98
C MET A 120 -16.99 16.10 15.84
N GLN A 121 -17.64 14.94 16.01
CA GLN A 121 -18.61 14.44 15.02
C GLN A 121 -19.78 15.41 14.85
N ASN A 122 -20.34 15.92 15.95
CA ASN A 122 -21.44 16.88 15.91
C ASN A 122 -21.02 18.23 15.32
N GLU A 123 -19.80 18.70 15.63
CA GLU A 123 -19.24 19.92 15.06
C GLU A 123 -19.09 19.80 13.54
N LEU A 124 -18.56 18.67 13.05
CA LEU A 124 -18.43 18.38 11.63
C LEU A 124 -19.79 18.35 10.91
N LEU A 125 -20.80 17.71 11.53
CA LEU A 125 -22.16 17.67 10.99
C LEU A 125 -22.80 19.06 10.95
N ALA A 126 -22.65 19.86 12.01
CA ALA A 126 -23.14 21.22 12.07
C ALA A 126 -22.49 22.10 10.99
N LEU A 127 -21.18 21.93 10.74
CA LEU A 127 -20.48 22.63 9.68
C LEU A 127 -21.04 22.27 8.29
N LYS A 128 -21.33 20.98 8.06
CA LYS A 128 -21.93 20.51 6.80
C LYS A 128 -23.33 21.06 6.59
N GLU A 129 -24.13 21.16 7.66
CA GLU A 129 -25.47 21.76 7.60
C GLU A 129 -25.41 23.27 7.32
N GLN A 130 -24.41 23.97 7.85
CA GLN A 130 -24.18 25.39 7.57
C GLN A 130 -23.71 25.66 6.13
N HIS A 131 -23.08 24.66 5.48
CA HIS A 131 -22.51 24.78 4.14
C HIS A 131 -22.96 23.64 3.20
N PRO A 132 -24.27 23.51 2.89
CA PRO A 132 -24.81 22.37 2.14
C PRO A 132 -24.35 22.32 0.67
N ASP A 133 -23.84 23.45 0.15
CA ASP A 133 -23.33 23.62 -1.21
C ASP A 133 -21.81 23.39 -1.32
N LYS A 134 -21.13 23.05 -0.22
CA LYS A 134 -19.66 22.93 -0.16
C LYS A 134 -19.25 21.57 0.35
N ARG A 135 -18.10 21.08 -0.12
CA ARG A 135 -17.49 19.86 0.43
C ARG A 135 -16.66 20.21 1.65
N VAL A 136 -16.61 19.32 2.64
CA VAL A 136 -15.72 19.54 3.79
C VAL A 136 -14.32 19.03 3.46
N MET A 137 -13.31 19.87 3.65
CA MET A 137 -11.90 19.50 3.60
C MET A 137 -11.38 19.19 5.00
N LEU A 138 -11.00 17.94 5.25
CA LEU A 138 -10.46 17.50 6.53
C LEU A 138 -8.94 17.74 6.59
N ILE A 139 -8.44 18.40 7.65
CA ILE A 139 -7.07 18.92 7.71
C ILE A 139 -6.28 18.38 8.91
N ALA A 140 -5.04 17.95 8.65
CA ALA A 140 -3.98 17.78 9.65
C ALA A 140 -3.11 19.05 9.70
N GLU A 141 -3.33 19.88 10.71
CA GLU A 141 -2.67 21.19 10.79
C GLU A 141 -1.28 21.04 11.42
N LYS A 142 -0.25 21.67 10.84
CA LYS A 142 1.17 21.49 11.23
C LYS A 142 1.66 20.04 11.17
N GLY A 143 0.99 19.18 10.38
CA GLY A 143 1.39 17.80 10.25
C GLY A 143 0.97 17.15 8.94
N THR A 144 1.16 15.85 8.89
CA THR A 144 0.90 14.97 7.76
C THR A 144 -0.42 14.21 7.99
N MET A 145 -1.27 14.17 6.98
CA MET A 145 -2.52 13.42 7.04
C MET A 145 -2.31 11.93 6.70
N GLY A 146 -2.84 11.04 7.54
CA GLY A 146 -2.96 9.60 7.26
C GLY A 146 -1.69 8.79 7.51
N VAL A 147 -0.88 9.15 8.51
CA VAL A 147 0.32 8.38 8.87
C VAL A 147 -0.02 7.02 9.48
N GLY A 148 0.87 6.04 9.32
CA GLY A 148 0.74 4.69 9.90
C GLY A 148 0.08 3.67 8.97
N SER A 149 -0.91 2.94 9.48
CA SER A 149 -1.50 1.75 8.86
C SER A 149 -2.16 2.03 7.49
N SER A 150 -2.08 1.06 6.57
CA SER A 150 -2.69 1.08 5.22
C SER A 150 -4.22 0.88 5.20
N ARG A 151 -4.89 0.90 6.35
CA ARG A 151 -6.31 0.59 6.49
C ARG A 151 -7.19 1.54 5.65
N MET A 152 -7.86 0.98 4.63
CA MET A 152 -8.77 1.73 3.76
C MET A 152 -9.96 2.34 4.51
N SER A 153 -10.34 1.75 5.65
CA SER A 153 -11.39 2.24 6.54
C SER A 153 -11.19 3.69 6.99
N GLY A 154 -9.95 4.17 7.10
CA GLY A 154 -9.68 5.59 7.39
C GLY A 154 -10.23 6.52 6.31
N VAL A 155 -9.94 6.23 5.03
CA VAL A 155 -10.48 7.02 3.91
C VAL A 155 -11.97 6.76 3.72
N ASN A 156 -12.45 5.53 3.92
CA ASN A 156 -13.89 5.22 3.84
C ASN A 156 -14.69 6.03 4.85
N ASN A 157 -14.21 6.17 6.10
CA ASN A 157 -14.83 7.03 7.10
C ASN A 157 -14.82 8.49 6.65
N VAL A 158 -13.67 9.01 6.21
CA VAL A 158 -13.63 10.40 5.70
C VAL A 158 -14.62 10.60 4.55
N ALA A 159 -14.67 9.70 3.57
CA ALA A 159 -15.60 9.77 2.46
C ALA A 159 -17.07 9.68 2.93
N LEU A 160 -17.39 8.80 3.88
CA LEU A 160 -18.73 8.66 4.43
C LEU A 160 -19.22 9.97 5.07
N TRP A 161 -18.35 10.65 5.83
CA TRP A 161 -18.72 11.86 6.55
C TRP A 161 -18.67 13.13 5.68
N THR A 162 -17.63 13.28 4.85
CA THR A 162 -17.35 14.53 4.11
C THR A 162 -17.59 14.45 2.61
N GLY A 163 -17.64 13.24 2.04
CA GLY A 163 -17.80 12.99 0.61
C GLY A 163 -19.25 13.07 0.11
N VAL A 164 -19.43 12.65 -1.14
CA VAL A 164 -20.70 12.67 -1.88
C VAL A 164 -21.24 11.24 -2.03
N PRO A 165 -22.56 10.99 -1.91
CA PRO A 165 -23.14 9.67 -2.16
C PRO A 165 -22.81 9.15 -3.57
N PHE A 166 -22.24 7.94 -3.65
CA PHE A 166 -21.80 7.35 -4.92
C PHE A 166 -22.96 6.88 -5.81
N SER A 167 -24.03 6.36 -5.20
CA SER A 167 -25.20 5.88 -5.91
C SER A 167 -26.43 5.94 -5.02
N PRO A 168 -27.61 6.29 -5.55
CA PRO A 168 -28.86 6.15 -4.81
C PRO A 168 -29.21 4.68 -4.49
N TYR A 169 -28.56 3.71 -5.14
CA TYR A 169 -28.83 2.29 -4.99
C TYR A 169 -27.85 1.57 -4.06
N VAL A 170 -26.74 2.21 -3.69
CA VAL A 170 -25.69 1.61 -2.85
C VAL A 170 -25.49 2.50 -1.62
N PRO A 171 -26.14 2.18 -0.49
CA PRO A 171 -26.10 3.03 0.70
C PRO A 171 -24.72 2.99 1.36
N PHE A 172 -24.39 4.04 2.11
CA PHE A 172 -23.17 4.16 2.93
C PHE A 172 -21.85 4.01 2.15
N ILE A 173 -21.90 4.20 0.83
CA ILE A 173 -20.75 4.34 -0.04
C ILE A 173 -20.75 5.74 -0.61
N ASN A 174 -19.79 6.53 -0.14
CA ASN A 174 -19.54 7.88 -0.62
C ASN A 174 -18.17 7.93 -1.30
N PHE A 175 -17.99 8.91 -2.17
CA PHE A 175 -16.78 9.14 -2.96
C PHE A 175 -16.39 10.62 -2.93
N ALA A 176 -15.28 10.96 -3.57
CA ALA A 176 -14.76 12.31 -3.70
C ALA A 176 -14.48 13.07 -2.37
N PRO A 177 -13.86 12.43 -1.34
CA PRO A 177 -13.41 13.15 -0.16
C PRO A 177 -12.35 14.20 -0.51
N VAL A 178 -12.32 15.31 0.25
CA VAL A 178 -11.24 16.30 0.17
C VAL A 178 -10.47 16.27 1.48
N ILE A 179 -9.16 16.05 1.40
CA ILE A 179 -8.28 16.03 2.56
C ILE A 179 -7.05 16.88 2.33
N ALA A 180 -6.45 17.35 3.42
CA ALA A 180 -5.21 18.08 3.36
C ALA A 180 -4.34 17.90 4.60
N GLY A 181 -3.05 18.16 4.46
CA GLY A 181 -2.12 18.31 5.58
C GLY A 181 -1.16 19.45 5.31
N THR A 182 -0.70 20.12 6.37
CA THR A 182 0.34 21.15 6.26
C THR A 182 1.61 20.60 5.62
N ASN A 183 2.01 19.39 6.01
CA ASN A 183 3.21 18.69 5.53
C ASN A 183 2.86 17.64 4.45
N GLY A 184 1.67 17.71 3.86
CA GLY A 184 1.19 16.76 2.87
C GLY A 184 0.43 15.57 3.45
N ILE A 185 0.38 14.50 2.67
CA ILE A 185 -0.41 13.29 2.94
C ILE A 185 0.50 12.08 2.79
N ALA A 186 0.37 11.10 3.69
CA ALA A 186 1.14 9.87 3.61
C ALA A 186 0.90 9.14 2.27
N PRO A 187 1.94 8.58 1.61
CA PRO A 187 1.81 8.05 0.25
C PRO A 187 0.76 6.95 0.05
N ILE A 188 0.60 6.05 1.01
CA ILE A 188 -0.43 4.99 0.95
C ILE A 188 -1.81 5.62 1.06
N PHE A 189 -2.02 6.49 2.05
CA PHE A 189 -3.29 7.18 2.27
C PHE A 189 -3.71 8.02 1.06
N LEU A 190 -2.76 8.73 0.43
CA LEU A 190 -3.01 9.49 -0.80
C LEU A 190 -3.43 8.60 -1.97
N THR A 191 -2.88 7.38 -2.07
CA THR A 191 -3.28 6.40 -3.08
C THR A 191 -4.74 6.00 -2.86
N THR A 192 -5.13 5.71 -1.62
CA THR A 192 -6.51 5.37 -1.23
C THR A 192 -7.50 6.51 -1.50
N VAL A 193 -7.09 7.76 -1.30
CA VAL A 193 -7.89 8.93 -1.68
C VAL A 193 -8.15 8.94 -3.19
N GLY A 194 -7.13 8.65 -4.00
CA GLY A 194 -7.30 8.50 -5.46
C GLY A 194 -8.24 7.36 -5.83
N VAL A 195 -8.18 6.22 -5.11
CA VAL A 195 -9.08 5.09 -5.30
C VAL A 195 -10.55 5.49 -5.15
N THR A 196 -10.86 6.35 -4.18
CA THR A 196 -12.21 6.88 -3.90
C THR A 196 -12.57 8.14 -4.71
N GLY A 197 -11.74 8.53 -5.69
CA GLY A 197 -11.98 9.72 -6.53
C GLY A 197 -11.83 11.04 -5.77
N GLY A 198 -11.15 11.03 -4.62
CA GLY A 198 -10.92 12.19 -3.77
C GLY A 198 -9.74 13.07 -4.20
N ILE A 199 -9.60 14.19 -3.50
CA ILE A 199 -8.54 15.18 -3.70
C ILE A 199 -7.71 15.29 -2.42
N GLY A 200 -6.40 15.06 -2.55
CA GLY A 200 -5.44 15.23 -1.48
C GLY A 200 -4.51 16.41 -1.73
N ILE A 201 -4.49 17.39 -0.81
CA ILE A 201 -3.72 18.64 -0.95
C ILE A 201 -2.58 18.70 0.07
N ASP A 202 -1.38 19.02 -0.43
CA ASP A 202 -0.24 19.46 0.38
C ASP A 202 -0.30 20.99 0.52
N LEU A 203 -0.71 21.46 1.70
CA LEU A 203 -1.02 22.87 1.93
C LEU A 203 0.25 23.73 1.93
N LYS A 204 1.28 23.30 2.66
CA LYS A 204 2.44 24.15 3.00
C LYS A 204 2.02 25.53 3.51
N ASN A 205 0.95 25.58 4.31
CA ASN A 205 0.45 26.81 4.91
C ASN A 205 1.34 27.34 6.03
N TRP A 206 2.28 26.53 6.50
CA TRP A 206 3.36 26.90 7.41
C TRP A 206 4.72 26.73 6.72
N VAL A 207 5.61 27.70 6.89
CA VAL A 207 6.98 27.66 6.33
C VAL A 207 8.00 27.98 7.41
N GLN A 208 9.21 27.44 7.27
CA GLN A 208 10.32 27.82 8.14
C GLN A 208 10.66 29.30 7.95
N LYS A 209 10.66 30.04 9.05
CA LYS A 209 11.05 31.45 9.08
C LYS A 209 12.53 31.56 8.71
N LYS A 210 12.84 32.47 7.79
CA LYS A 210 14.21 32.78 7.39
C LYS A 210 14.61 34.15 7.95
N ASP A 211 15.88 34.29 8.33
CA ASP A 211 16.46 35.60 8.66
C ASP A 211 16.80 36.41 7.39
N ALA A 212 17.37 37.61 7.56
CA ALA A 212 17.71 38.50 6.44
C ALA A 212 18.83 37.92 5.55
N GLU A 213 19.61 36.99 6.09
CA GLU A 213 20.71 36.28 5.45
C GLU A 213 20.27 34.96 4.79
N GLY A 214 19.01 34.56 4.96
CA GLY A 214 18.42 33.35 4.38
C GLY A 214 18.60 32.08 5.22
N ASN A 215 19.13 32.18 6.44
CA ASN A 215 19.26 31.06 7.37
C ASN A 215 17.94 30.78 8.07
N THR A 216 17.70 29.53 8.44
CA THR A 216 16.53 29.16 9.24
C THR A 216 16.64 29.78 10.63
N VAL A 217 15.63 30.56 11.02
CA VAL A 217 15.50 31.05 12.39
C VAL A 217 15.18 29.86 13.29
N VAL A 218 16.02 29.62 14.28
CA VAL A 218 15.82 28.56 15.26
C VAL A 218 15.42 29.14 16.63
N ASP A 219 14.68 28.37 17.42
CA ASP A 219 14.34 28.71 18.80
C ASP A 219 15.47 28.34 19.78
N ALA A 220 15.18 28.44 21.09
CA ALA A 220 16.17 28.19 22.14
C ALA A 220 16.68 26.74 22.19
N ASP A 221 15.92 25.80 21.64
CA ASP A 221 16.25 24.38 21.58
C ASP A 221 16.93 24.00 20.24
N GLY A 222 17.15 24.99 19.37
CA GLY A 222 17.76 24.81 18.06
C GLY A 222 16.77 24.38 16.97
N GLU A 223 15.47 24.52 17.22
CA GLU A 223 14.42 24.04 16.32
C GLU A 223 13.89 25.15 15.39
N PRO A 224 13.60 24.86 14.10
CA PRO A 224 13.08 25.85 13.16
C PRO A 224 11.77 26.53 13.62
N VAL A 225 11.76 27.85 13.67
CA VAL A 225 10.54 28.64 13.92
C VAL A 225 9.67 28.65 12.67
N LEU A 226 8.38 28.32 12.80
CA LEU A 226 7.41 28.30 11.69
C LEU A 226 6.56 29.58 11.62
N GLU A 227 6.26 30.04 10.40
CA GLU A 227 5.40 31.18 10.08
C GLU A 227 4.19 30.73 9.25
N GLU A 228 2.99 31.18 9.60
CA GLU A 228 1.74 30.91 8.87
C GLU A 228 1.61 31.86 7.67
N VAL A 229 1.58 31.32 6.46
CA VAL A 229 1.50 32.09 5.21
C VAL A 229 0.05 32.39 4.82
N TYR A 230 -0.87 31.48 5.14
CA TYR A 230 -2.30 31.65 4.97
C TYR A 230 -3.05 30.71 5.92
N SER A 231 -4.25 31.13 6.34
CA SER A 231 -5.03 30.37 7.31
C SER A 231 -5.98 29.36 6.67
N VAL A 232 -6.12 28.23 7.34
CA VAL A 232 -7.08 27.15 7.04
C VAL A 232 -7.97 26.82 8.25
N ALA A 233 -8.10 27.77 9.18
CA ALA A 233 -8.93 27.65 10.39
C ALA A 233 -10.32 27.08 10.08
N THR A 234 -10.86 26.21 10.94
CA THR A 234 -12.18 25.57 10.76
C THR A 234 -13.26 26.59 10.39
N GLY A 235 -14.03 26.30 9.34
CA GLY A 235 -15.04 27.20 8.78
C GLY A 235 -14.55 28.13 7.67
N THR A 236 -13.26 28.08 7.31
CA THR A 236 -12.74 28.87 6.19
C THR A 236 -13.27 28.31 4.87
N VAL A 237 -13.87 29.18 4.06
CA VAL A 237 -14.36 28.82 2.72
C VAL A 237 -13.24 29.04 1.69
N LEU A 238 -12.93 28.00 0.93
CA LEU A 238 -11.92 28.02 -0.12
C LEU A 238 -12.48 27.45 -1.42
N THR A 239 -11.82 27.75 -2.54
CA THR A 239 -12.21 27.23 -3.86
C THR A 239 -11.04 26.48 -4.49
N ILE A 240 -11.27 25.21 -4.85
CA ILE A 240 -10.36 24.43 -5.69
C ILE A 240 -10.74 24.69 -7.15
N ASN A 241 -9.82 25.27 -7.93
CA ASN A 241 -10.00 25.40 -9.37
C ASN A 241 -9.26 24.27 -10.10
N THR A 242 -9.99 23.35 -10.73
CA THR A 242 -9.42 22.15 -11.35
C THR A 242 -8.72 22.45 -12.69
N LYS A 243 -9.08 23.58 -13.33
CA LYS A 243 -8.53 24.01 -14.61
C LYS A 243 -7.23 24.81 -14.45
N THR A 244 -7.21 25.79 -13.54
CA THR A 244 -6.00 26.56 -13.21
C THR A 244 -5.10 25.82 -12.23
N LYS A 245 -5.60 24.76 -11.59
CA LYS A 245 -4.90 23.91 -10.61
C LYS A 245 -4.42 24.68 -9.38
N LYS A 246 -5.28 25.57 -8.89
CA LYS A 246 -4.96 26.49 -7.78
C LYS A 246 -6.04 26.44 -6.70
N LEU A 247 -5.61 26.71 -5.46
CA LEU A 247 -6.46 26.91 -4.30
C LEU A 247 -6.64 28.42 -4.05
N TYR A 248 -7.88 28.86 -3.83
CA TYR A 248 -8.23 30.27 -3.63
C TYR A 248 -8.98 30.49 -2.32
N ASN A 249 -8.85 31.71 -1.77
CA ASN A 249 -9.73 32.28 -0.76
C ASN A 249 -10.34 33.58 -1.33
N GLY A 250 -11.60 33.52 -1.74
CA GLY A 250 -12.19 34.55 -2.59
C GLY A 250 -11.39 34.70 -3.89
N ASP A 251 -10.93 35.92 -4.19
CA ASP A 251 -10.10 36.18 -5.37
C ASP A 251 -8.59 36.00 -5.10
N LYS A 252 -8.18 35.76 -3.85
CA LYS A 252 -6.77 35.58 -3.48
C LYS A 252 -6.33 34.16 -3.78
N GLU A 253 -5.37 34.02 -4.68
CA GLU A 253 -4.65 32.77 -4.89
C GLU A 253 -3.80 32.44 -3.65
N LEU A 254 -3.96 31.23 -3.12
CA LEU A 254 -3.21 30.73 -1.97
C LEU A 254 -2.03 29.85 -2.39
N LYS A 255 -2.28 28.87 -3.28
CA LYS A 255 -1.31 27.81 -3.57
C LYS A 255 -1.58 27.13 -4.92
N ASP A 256 -0.51 26.77 -5.63
CA ASP A 256 -0.55 25.77 -6.70
C ASP A 256 -0.77 24.35 -6.12
N ILE A 257 -1.78 23.66 -6.65
CA ILE A 257 -2.18 22.30 -6.27
C ILE A 257 -2.08 21.34 -7.46
N SER A 258 -1.22 21.62 -8.43
CA SER A 258 -1.07 20.82 -9.66
C SER A 258 -0.71 19.35 -9.37
N ALA A 259 0.03 19.09 -8.30
CA ALA A 259 0.35 17.74 -7.81
C ALA A 259 -0.90 16.95 -7.34
N ALA A 260 -1.95 17.63 -6.90
CA ALA A 260 -3.24 17.01 -6.55
C ALA A 260 -4.11 16.72 -7.79
N LEU A 261 -3.81 17.35 -8.93
CA LEU A 261 -4.62 17.36 -10.16
C LEU A 261 -3.79 16.96 -11.39
N THR A 262 -2.93 15.95 -11.23
CA THR A 262 -2.22 15.32 -12.34
C THR A 262 -3.22 14.67 -13.32
N PRO A 263 -2.88 14.47 -14.60
CA PRO A 263 -3.81 13.88 -15.56
C PRO A 263 -4.46 12.56 -15.08
N PRO A 264 -3.72 11.57 -14.51
CA PRO A 264 -4.35 10.35 -13.98
C PRO A 264 -5.33 10.62 -12.83
N LYS A 265 -5.01 11.55 -11.91
CA LYS A 265 -5.92 11.94 -10.83
C LYS A 265 -7.19 12.59 -11.36
N MET A 266 -7.10 13.38 -12.42
CA MET A 266 -8.28 13.96 -13.08
C MET A 266 -9.17 12.87 -13.71
N GLU A 267 -8.59 11.80 -14.26
CA GLU A 267 -9.35 10.64 -14.73
C GLU A 267 -10.10 9.96 -13.59
N PHE A 268 -9.45 9.77 -12.44
CA PHE A 268 -10.09 9.17 -11.26
C PHE A 268 -11.21 10.04 -10.71
N ILE A 269 -11.02 11.37 -10.66
CA ILE A 269 -12.08 12.31 -10.25
C ILE A 269 -13.25 12.23 -11.23
N LYS A 270 -12.99 12.23 -12.55
CA LYS A 270 -14.03 12.11 -13.59
C LYS A 270 -14.82 10.81 -13.49
N ALA A 271 -14.13 9.70 -13.22
CA ALA A 271 -14.75 8.37 -13.11
C ALA A 271 -15.36 8.09 -11.73
N GLY A 272 -15.18 8.99 -10.75
CA GLY A 272 -15.61 8.79 -9.37
C GLY A 272 -14.82 7.70 -8.62
N GLY A 273 -13.60 7.40 -9.08
CA GLY A 273 -12.72 6.40 -8.49
C GLY A 273 -11.73 5.80 -9.50
N SER A 274 -10.73 5.08 -8.99
CA SER A 274 -9.69 4.50 -9.84
C SER A 274 -10.13 3.23 -10.59
N TYR A 275 -11.05 2.43 -10.02
CA TYR A 275 -11.38 1.10 -10.54
C TYR A 275 -11.89 1.13 -11.97
N ALA A 276 -12.84 2.01 -12.28
CA ALA A 276 -13.40 2.13 -13.62
C ALA A 276 -12.36 2.58 -14.66
N VAL A 277 -11.37 3.38 -14.25
CA VAL A 277 -10.28 3.81 -15.14
C VAL A 277 -9.31 2.67 -15.40
N VAL A 278 -8.92 1.91 -14.35
CA VAL A 278 -7.99 0.78 -14.49
C VAL A 278 -8.61 -0.33 -15.35
N PHE A 279 -9.83 -0.76 -15.02
CA PHE A 279 -10.56 -1.75 -15.82
C PHE A 279 -10.85 -1.23 -17.22
N GLY A 280 -11.22 0.05 -17.36
CA GLY A 280 -11.45 0.68 -18.65
C GLY A 280 -10.24 0.64 -19.58
N LYS A 281 -9.03 0.93 -19.06
CA LYS A 281 -7.77 0.83 -19.82
C LYS A 281 -7.48 -0.62 -20.26
N LYS A 282 -7.71 -1.60 -19.38
CA LYS A 282 -7.58 -3.02 -19.72
C LYS A 282 -8.57 -3.43 -20.81
N LEU A 283 -9.84 -3.06 -20.66
CA LEU A 283 -10.92 -3.34 -21.61
C LEU A 283 -10.66 -2.72 -22.99
N GLN A 284 -10.21 -1.46 -23.02
CA GLN A 284 -9.81 -0.78 -24.26
C GLN A 284 -8.68 -1.53 -24.97
N THR A 285 -7.64 -1.92 -24.23
CA THR A 285 -6.48 -2.66 -24.76
C THR A 285 -6.91 -3.99 -25.37
N LEU A 286 -7.76 -4.75 -24.67
CA LEU A 286 -8.28 -6.03 -25.16
C LEU A 286 -9.16 -5.86 -26.40
N ALA A 287 -10.05 -4.87 -26.42
CA ALA A 287 -10.91 -4.61 -27.57
C ALA A 287 -10.10 -4.22 -28.82
N CYS A 288 -9.09 -3.34 -28.68
CA CYS A 288 -8.20 -2.97 -29.79
C CYS A 288 -7.41 -4.17 -30.31
N LYS A 289 -6.93 -5.03 -29.41
CA LYS A 289 -6.23 -6.28 -29.77
C LYS A 289 -7.13 -7.22 -30.56
N ILE A 290 -8.39 -7.41 -30.16
CA ILE A 290 -9.36 -8.27 -30.88
C ILE A 290 -9.70 -7.68 -32.25
N LEU A 291 -9.81 -6.36 -32.35
CA LEU A 291 -10.10 -5.66 -33.60
C LEU A 291 -8.88 -5.49 -34.51
N GLU A 292 -7.67 -5.81 -34.02
CA GLU A 292 -6.39 -5.60 -34.72
C GLU A 292 -6.15 -4.13 -35.13
N ILE A 293 -6.46 -3.20 -34.24
CA ILE A 293 -6.26 -1.75 -34.44
C ILE A 293 -5.30 -1.16 -33.40
N ASP A 294 -4.69 -0.02 -33.74
CA ASP A 294 -3.93 0.77 -32.78
C ASP A 294 -4.84 1.32 -31.69
N ILE A 295 -4.32 1.39 -30.46
CA ILE A 295 -5.07 1.88 -29.29
C ILE A 295 -5.32 3.39 -29.45
N PRO A 296 -6.59 3.84 -29.55
CA PRO A 296 -6.89 5.27 -29.62
C PRO A 296 -6.50 5.98 -28.33
N GLN A 297 -5.92 7.18 -28.46
CA GLN A 297 -5.51 8.01 -27.32
C GLN A 297 -6.74 8.63 -26.64
N VAL A 298 -7.38 7.89 -25.74
CA VAL A 298 -8.52 8.35 -24.94
C VAL A 298 -8.08 8.82 -23.55
N TYR A 299 -7.27 8.00 -22.89
CA TYR A 299 -6.69 8.33 -21.60
C TYR A 299 -5.46 9.22 -21.75
N ALA A 300 -5.13 9.96 -20.70
CA ALA A 300 -3.91 10.73 -20.63
C ALA A 300 -2.70 9.80 -20.79
N PRO A 301 -1.71 10.18 -21.62
CA PRO A 301 -0.51 9.37 -21.79
C PRO A 301 0.23 9.28 -20.45
N SER A 302 0.75 8.09 -20.18
CA SER A 302 1.64 7.88 -19.05
C SER A 302 2.87 8.79 -19.20
N LYS A 303 3.26 9.45 -18.10
CA LYS A 303 4.55 10.14 -18.05
C LYS A 303 5.63 9.06 -18.16
N GLU A 304 6.42 9.07 -19.21
CA GLU A 304 7.54 8.15 -19.39
C GLU A 304 8.85 8.93 -19.40
N VAL A 305 9.69 8.68 -18.39
CA VAL A 305 11.04 9.24 -18.25
C VAL A 305 12.03 8.20 -18.78
N SER A 306 12.93 8.64 -19.66
CA SER A 306 14.02 7.81 -20.19
C SER A 306 15.26 8.67 -20.31
N VAL A 307 16.37 8.20 -19.77
CA VAL A 307 17.66 8.90 -19.76
C VAL A 307 18.68 8.08 -20.56
N GLU A 308 19.15 8.63 -21.68
CA GLU A 308 20.11 7.95 -22.55
C GLU A 308 21.47 7.80 -21.84
N GLY A 309 22.03 6.58 -21.89
CA GLY A 309 23.34 6.29 -21.29
C GLY A 309 23.36 6.16 -19.76
N GLN A 310 22.20 6.13 -19.10
CA GLN A 310 22.09 5.88 -17.66
C GLN A 310 21.64 4.44 -17.39
N GLY A 311 22.41 3.71 -16.58
CA GLY A 311 22.04 2.39 -16.05
C GLY A 311 20.79 2.41 -15.18
N LEU A 312 20.31 1.21 -14.84
CA LEU A 312 19.11 1.00 -14.03
C LEU A 312 19.45 0.52 -12.62
N THR A 313 18.78 1.12 -11.64
CA THR A 313 18.69 0.55 -10.28
C THR A 313 18.02 -0.83 -10.33
N ALA A 314 18.16 -1.63 -9.27
CA ALA A 314 17.53 -2.95 -9.24
C ALA A 314 16.00 -2.85 -9.37
N VAL A 315 15.41 -1.84 -8.74
CA VAL A 315 13.98 -1.52 -8.82
C VAL A 315 13.58 -1.18 -10.26
N GLU A 316 14.30 -0.28 -10.93
CA GLU A 316 13.98 0.08 -12.31
C GLU A 316 14.05 -1.14 -13.25
N LYS A 317 14.99 -2.06 -13.03
CA LYS A 317 15.05 -3.33 -13.78
C LYS A 317 13.80 -4.18 -13.57
N ILE A 318 13.34 -4.34 -12.32
CA ILE A 318 12.10 -5.06 -12.03
C ILE A 318 10.91 -4.40 -12.73
N PHE A 319 10.79 -3.07 -12.64
CA PHE A 319 9.68 -2.34 -13.25
C PHE A 319 9.70 -2.44 -14.78
N ASN A 320 10.86 -2.34 -15.42
CA ASN A 320 10.97 -2.50 -16.88
C ASN A 320 10.63 -3.93 -17.33
N LYS A 321 11.05 -4.95 -16.57
CA LYS A 321 10.71 -6.36 -16.86
C LYS A 321 9.19 -6.58 -16.86
N ASN A 322 8.51 -6.03 -15.86
CA ASN A 322 7.10 -6.30 -15.60
C ASN A 322 6.16 -5.23 -16.20
N ALA A 323 6.67 -4.26 -16.98
CA ALA A 323 5.86 -3.18 -17.55
C ALA A 323 4.90 -3.67 -18.64
N VAL A 324 3.67 -3.15 -18.62
CA VAL A 324 2.62 -3.47 -19.60
C VAL A 324 2.05 -2.19 -20.22
N GLY A 325 1.95 -2.16 -21.55
CA GLY A 325 1.34 -1.05 -22.29
C GLY A 325 2.20 0.21 -22.37
N ASN A 326 3.51 0.10 -22.13
CA ASN A 326 4.49 1.16 -22.32
C ASN A 326 4.96 1.24 -23.79
N THR A 327 5.60 2.36 -24.14
CA THR A 327 6.19 2.55 -25.47
C THR A 327 7.21 1.43 -25.77
N PRO A 328 7.01 0.63 -26.85
CA PRO A 328 7.91 -0.46 -27.18
C PRO A 328 9.37 -0.01 -27.35
N GLY A 329 10.30 -0.76 -26.74
CA GLY A 329 11.75 -0.53 -26.85
C GLY A 329 12.30 0.61 -26.01
N LYS A 330 11.48 1.30 -25.21
CA LYS A 330 11.92 2.40 -24.35
C LYS A 330 12.22 1.91 -22.94
N THR A 331 13.45 2.17 -22.48
CA THR A 331 13.84 1.95 -21.08
C THR A 331 13.26 3.05 -20.20
N LEU A 332 12.60 2.66 -19.12
CA LEU A 332 11.91 3.58 -18.21
C LEU A 332 12.73 3.80 -16.93
N HIS A 333 12.85 5.06 -16.51
CA HIS A 333 13.55 5.45 -15.29
C HIS A 333 12.58 6.00 -14.24
N ALA A 334 13.08 6.24 -13.03
CA ALA A 334 12.34 6.83 -11.92
C ALA A 334 11.53 8.07 -12.34
N GLY A 335 10.31 8.17 -11.80
CA GLY A 335 9.35 9.22 -12.15
C GLY A 335 8.47 8.90 -13.37
N SER A 336 8.68 7.76 -14.03
CA SER A 336 7.74 7.22 -15.02
C SER A 336 6.49 6.65 -14.34
N ASN A 337 5.30 6.95 -14.85
CA ASN A 337 4.06 6.30 -14.44
C ASN A 337 3.86 5.02 -15.25
N VAL A 338 3.86 3.88 -14.60
CA VAL A 338 3.85 2.59 -15.28
C VAL A 338 2.75 1.69 -14.73
N ARG A 339 2.22 0.85 -15.61
CA ARG A 339 1.40 -0.29 -15.24
C ARG A 339 2.30 -1.52 -15.27
N VAL A 340 2.30 -2.30 -14.20
CA VAL A 340 3.15 -3.46 -14.04
C VAL A 340 2.35 -4.69 -13.65
N GLU A 341 2.79 -5.86 -14.10
CA GLU A 341 2.29 -7.14 -13.60
C GLU A 341 2.67 -7.34 -12.13
N VAL A 342 1.78 -7.96 -11.37
CA VAL A 342 1.96 -8.28 -9.95
C VAL A 342 2.00 -9.78 -9.79
N ASN A 343 3.06 -10.28 -9.15
CA ASN A 343 3.32 -11.72 -9.03
C ASN A 343 2.70 -12.31 -7.77
N ILE A 344 2.90 -11.66 -6.62
CA ILE A 344 2.44 -12.15 -5.32
C ILE A 344 1.55 -11.10 -4.67
N VAL A 345 0.40 -11.54 -4.13
CA VAL A 345 -0.51 -10.65 -3.41
C VAL A 345 -0.80 -11.14 -1.98
N GLY A 346 -0.60 -10.27 -1.00
CA GLY A 346 -0.85 -10.56 0.41
C GLY A 346 -2.10 -9.88 0.96
N SER A 347 -2.87 -10.60 1.76
CA SER A 347 -4.03 -10.08 2.49
C SER A 347 -4.05 -10.60 3.94
N GLN A 348 -4.38 -9.74 4.90
CA GLN A 348 -4.52 -10.11 6.32
C GLN A 348 -5.96 -9.95 6.81
N ASP A 349 -6.27 -10.46 7.98
CA ASP A 349 -7.64 -10.65 8.47
C ASP A 349 -8.38 -9.38 8.92
N THR A 350 -7.67 -8.29 9.18
CA THR A 350 -8.25 -6.98 9.54
C THR A 350 -8.43 -6.04 8.35
N THR A 351 -7.74 -6.27 7.24
CA THR A 351 -7.89 -5.55 5.96
C THR A 351 -8.58 -6.40 4.90
N GLY A 352 -8.52 -7.73 5.03
CA GLY A 352 -9.07 -8.70 4.09
C GLY A 352 -10.59 -8.64 3.98
N LEU A 353 -11.29 -8.32 5.08
CA LEU A 353 -12.74 -8.06 5.03
C LEU A 353 -13.09 -6.86 4.13
N MET A 354 -12.25 -5.82 4.12
CA MET A 354 -12.44 -4.70 3.19
C MET A 354 -12.00 -5.11 1.79
N THR A 355 -10.90 -5.85 1.64
CA THR A 355 -10.44 -6.35 0.34
C THR A 355 -11.52 -7.21 -0.34
N SER A 356 -12.22 -8.09 0.40
CA SER A 356 -13.34 -8.85 -0.16
C SER A 356 -14.48 -7.95 -0.63
N GLN A 357 -14.80 -6.88 0.11
CA GLN A 357 -15.82 -5.93 -0.32
C GLN A 357 -15.41 -5.14 -1.57
N GLU A 358 -14.14 -4.75 -1.68
CA GLU A 358 -13.64 -4.08 -2.88
C GLU A 358 -13.68 -5.04 -4.09
N LEU A 359 -13.35 -6.33 -3.90
CA LEU A 359 -13.53 -7.36 -4.93
C LEU A 359 -15.00 -7.53 -5.33
N GLU A 360 -15.92 -7.56 -4.37
CA GLU A 360 -17.37 -7.60 -4.61
C GLU A 360 -17.86 -6.37 -5.39
N MET A 361 -17.36 -5.17 -5.07
CA MET A 361 -17.70 -3.94 -5.80
C MET A 361 -17.19 -3.96 -7.25
N MET A 362 -16.06 -4.63 -7.51
CA MET A 362 -15.54 -4.88 -8.86
C MET A 362 -16.22 -6.08 -9.52
N ALA A 363 -17.09 -6.79 -8.79
CA ALA A 363 -17.69 -8.05 -9.17
C ALA A 363 -16.66 -9.10 -9.63
N ALA A 364 -15.49 -9.08 -9.00
CA ALA A 364 -14.43 -10.06 -9.22
C ALA A 364 -14.81 -11.36 -8.50
N THR A 365 -14.78 -12.48 -9.22
CA THR A 365 -15.12 -13.80 -8.67
C THR A 365 -13.93 -14.76 -8.62
N ILE A 366 -12.91 -14.51 -9.44
CA ILE A 366 -11.70 -15.33 -9.52
C ILE A 366 -10.46 -14.43 -9.55
N ILE A 367 -9.37 -14.94 -8.99
CA ILE A 367 -8.05 -14.32 -9.07
C ILE A 367 -7.56 -14.30 -10.52
N SER A 368 -6.89 -13.20 -10.90
CA SER A 368 -6.28 -13.07 -12.22
C SER A 368 -5.23 -14.17 -12.44
N PRO A 369 -5.22 -14.82 -13.62
CA PRO A 369 -4.24 -15.85 -13.94
C PRO A 369 -2.79 -15.33 -14.10
N ILE A 370 -2.60 -14.00 -14.09
CA ILE A 370 -1.29 -13.35 -14.11
C ILE A 370 -0.61 -13.42 -12.74
N VAL A 371 -1.41 -13.46 -11.65
CA VAL A 371 -0.89 -13.53 -10.29
C VAL A 371 -0.43 -14.96 -10.02
N ASP A 372 0.86 -15.12 -9.71
CA ASP A 372 1.46 -16.43 -9.39
C ASP A 372 0.84 -17.03 -8.12
N ALA A 373 0.64 -16.21 -7.07
CA ALA A 373 -0.05 -16.63 -5.86
C ALA A 373 -0.62 -15.46 -5.05
N GLY A 374 -1.76 -15.72 -4.40
CA GLY A 374 -2.31 -14.85 -3.36
C GLY A 374 -2.42 -15.59 -2.02
N TYR A 375 -2.17 -14.89 -0.91
CA TYR A 375 -2.27 -15.46 0.44
C TYR A 375 -3.12 -14.61 1.39
N GLN A 376 -4.11 -15.24 2.02
CA GLN A 376 -4.94 -14.66 3.07
C GLN A 376 -4.54 -15.23 4.45
N SER A 377 -3.98 -14.39 5.32
CA SER A 377 -3.63 -14.75 6.69
C SER A 377 -4.77 -14.55 7.69
N GLY A 378 -4.66 -15.18 8.86
CA GLY A 378 -5.57 -15.03 10.01
C GLY A 378 -4.88 -14.53 11.27
N CYS A 379 -3.83 -13.71 11.15
CA CYS A 379 -2.86 -13.48 12.23
C CYS A 379 -3.25 -12.40 13.26
N HIS A 380 -3.96 -11.34 12.87
CA HIS A 380 -4.21 -10.19 13.75
C HIS A 380 -5.34 -10.44 14.76
N THR A 381 -6.29 -11.30 14.41
CA THR A 381 -7.45 -11.67 15.23
C THR A 381 -7.30 -13.04 15.88
N ALA A 382 -6.24 -13.79 15.58
CA ALA A 382 -6.01 -15.11 16.15
C ALA A 382 -5.90 -15.09 17.70
N SER A 383 -5.24 -14.06 18.26
CA SER A 383 -5.11 -13.88 19.71
C SER A 383 -6.38 -13.32 20.36
N VAL A 384 -7.25 -12.68 19.57
CA VAL A 384 -8.51 -12.05 20.01
C VAL A 384 -9.67 -12.74 19.29
N TRP A 385 -9.85 -14.03 19.59
CA TRP A 385 -10.88 -14.88 18.98
C TRP A 385 -12.26 -14.68 19.63
N ASP A 386 -12.77 -13.45 19.55
CA ASP A 386 -14.08 -13.06 20.05
C ASP A 386 -15.21 -13.53 19.11
N ASP A 387 -16.47 -13.29 19.50
CA ASP A 387 -17.63 -13.76 18.73
C ASP A 387 -17.75 -13.07 17.36
N ARG A 388 -17.20 -11.86 17.22
CA ARG A 388 -17.16 -11.13 15.95
C ARG A 388 -16.14 -11.73 15.00
N SER A 389 -14.93 -12.02 15.48
CA SER A 389 -13.88 -12.72 14.74
C SER A 389 -14.33 -14.13 14.33
N LYS A 390 -14.99 -14.88 15.24
CA LYS A 390 -15.58 -16.19 14.91
C LYS A 390 -16.62 -16.14 13.80
N ALA A 391 -17.38 -15.05 13.70
CA ALA A 391 -18.38 -14.88 12.64
C ALA A 391 -17.73 -14.44 11.31
N ASN A 392 -16.76 -13.53 11.36
CA ASN A 392 -16.22 -12.88 10.16
C ASN A 392 -15.07 -13.66 9.52
N ILE A 393 -14.14 -14.21 10.31
CA ILE A 393 -12.91 -14.81 9.76
C ILE A 393 -13.19 -16.08 8.94
N PRO A 394 -14.04 -17.03 9.37
CA PRO A 394 -14.38 -18.17 8.52
C PRO A 394 -15.04 -17.78 7.19
N ARG A 395 -15.86 -16.71 7.19
CA ARG A 395 -16.48 -16.18 5.96
C ARG A 395 -15.43 -15.59 5.02
N LEU A 396 -14.52 -14.77 5.57
CA LEU A 396 -13.39 -14.22 4.82
C LEU A 396 -12.53 -15.32 4.20
N MET A 397 -12.19 -16.35 4.97
CA MET A 397 -11.37 -17.46 4.50
C MET A 397 -12.07 -18.25 3.40
N SER A 398 -13.39 -18.51 3.53
CA SER A 398 -14.18 -19.13 2.46
C SER A 398 -14.14 -18.29 1.20
N PHE A 399 -14.49 -17.01 1.30
CA PHE A 399 -14.51 -16.10 0.16
C PHE A 399 -13.16 -16.05 -0.55
N MET A 400 -12.06 -15.86 0.19
CA MET A 400 -10.72 -15.74 -0.39
C MET A 400 -10.25 -17.06 -0.99
N ASN A 401 -10.59 -18.20 -0.40
CA ASN A 401 -10.27 -19.50 -0.97
C ASN A 401 -11.06 -19.78 -2.25
N ASP A 402 -12.37 -19.51 -2.25
CA ASP A 402 -13.24 -19.66 -3.42
C ASP A 402 -12.79 -18.72 -4.57
N PHE A 403 -12.29 -17.53 -4.23
CA PHE A 403 -11.69 -16.59 -5.18
C PHE A 403 -10.36 -17.10 -5.77
N GLY A 404 -9.65 -18.01 -5.08
CA GLY A 404 -8.44 -18.66 -5.56
C GLY A 404 -7.18 -18.43 -4.73
N LEU A 405 -7.25 -17.76 -3.57
CA LEU A 405 -6.11 -17.57 -2.68
C LEU A 405 -5.81 -18.84 -1.86
N ILE A 406 -4.54 -18.98 -1.50
CA ILE A 406 -4.13 -19.83 -0.39
C ILE A 406 -4.56 -19.15 0.90
N THR A 407 -5.15 -19.91 1.83
CA THR A 407 -5.69 -19.35 3.07
C THR A 407 -5.03 -19.98 4.29
N ALA A 408 -4.84 -19.20 5.35
CA ALA A 408 -4.26 -19.67 6.60
C ALA A 408 -5.17 -20.66 7.33
N ARG A 409 -6.47 -20.65 7.04
CA ARG A 409 -7.47 -21.51 7.65
C ARG A 409 -8.32 -22.11 6.56
N ASP A 410 -8.33 -23.43 6.50
CA ASP A 410 -9.19 -24.14 5.55
C ASP A 410 -10.67 -23.87 5.85
N PRO A 411 -11.45 -23.40 4.86
CA PRO A 411 -12.90 -23.34 4.97
C PRO A 411 -13.55 -24.69 5.32
N LYS A 412 -12.91 -25.80 4.91
CA LYS A 412 -13.39 -27.18 5.12
C LYS A 412 -12.73 -27.91 6.31
N GLY A 413 -11.83 -27.25 7.05
CA GLY A 413 -11.18 -27.79 8.25
C GLY A 413 -10.23 -28.98 8.04
N GLN A 414 -9.70 -29.20 6.84
CA GLN A 414 -8.77 -30.28 6.47
C GLN A 414 -7.35 -30.06 7.00
N TYR A 415 -6.94 -28.81 7.24
CA TYR A 415 -5.65 -28.49 7.87
C TYR A 415 -5.79 -27.56 9.08
N HIS A 416 -4.77 -27.61 9.95
CA HIS A 416 -4.72 -26.77 11.13
C HIS A 416 -4.62 -25.29 10.74
N ALA A 417 -5.42 -24.45 11.38
CA ALA A 417 -5.40 -23.01 11.13
C ALA A 417 -4.05 -22.42 11.55
N MET A 418 -3.39 -21.74 10.61
CA MET A 418 -2.16 -21.02 10.84
C MET A 418 -2.45 -19.67 11.51
N THR A 419 -1.67 -19.36 12.55
CA THR A 419 -1.69 -18.05 13.22
C THR A 419 -0.41 -17.25 12.94
N ASP A 420 0.43 -17.77 12.04
CA ASP A 420 1.68 -17.17 11.60
C ASP A 420 1.45 -15.76 11.07
N VAL A 421 2.35 -14.85 11.46
CA VAL A 421 2.30 -13.47 10.99
C VAL A 421 2.41 -13.44 9.47
N ILE A 422 1.51 -12.72 8.80
CA ILE A 422 1.37 -12.72 7.32
C ILE A 422 2.70 -12.65 6.58
N HIS A 423 3.57 -11.72 6.95
CA HIS A 423 4.82 -11.46 6.23
C HIS A 423 5.81 -12.62 6.30
N LYS A 424 5.72 -13.46 7.33
CA LYS A 424 6.55 -14.66 7.44
C LYS A 424 6.19 -15.69 6.37
N VAL A 425 4.91 -15.81 6.03
CA VAL A 425 4.45 -16.70 4.96
C VAL A 425 4.62 -16.03 3.60
N LEU A 426 4.35 -14.73 3.48
CA LEU A 426 4.61 -13.99 2.24
C LEU A 426 6.08 -14.07 1.82
N ASN A 427 7.01 -13.88 2.74
CA ASN A 427 8.43 -14.03 2.46
C ASN A 427 8.81 -15.45 2.04
N ASP A 428 8.06 -16.48 2.46
CA ASP A 428 8.30 -17.86 2.02
C ASP A 428 7.79 -18.07 0.58
N ILE A 429 6.60 -17.57 0.24
CA ILE A 429 5.96 -17.78 -1.07
C ILE A 429 6.48 -16.83 -2.17
N THR A 430 7.18 -15.75 -1.81
CA THR A 430 7.93 -14.95 -2.78
C THR A 430 9.18 -15.72 -3.20
N VAL A 431 9.24 -16.22 -4.44
CA VAL A 431 10.26 -17.18 -4.88
C VAL A 431 11.10 -16.72 -6.08
N ASP A 432 11.07 -15.43 -6.41
CA ASP A 432 11.90 -14.82 -7.45
C ASP A 432 12.31 -13.39 -7.03
N ASP A 433 13.57 -13.03 -7.25
CA ASP A 433 14.14 -11.71 -6.98
C ASP A 433 13.69 -10.65 -8.00
N TRP A 434 12.99 -11.04 -9.06
CA TRP A 434 12.43 -10.15 -10.08
C TRP A 434 10.93 -9.89 -9.95
N ASP A 435 10.31 -10.35 -8.88
CA ASP A 435 8.87 -10.25 -8.65
C ASP A 435 8.47 -8.91 -8.03
N ILE A 436 7.25 -8.48 -8.36
CA ILE A 436 6.55 -7.38 -7.67
C ILE A 436 5.50 -7.98 -6.73
N ILE A 437 5.53 -7.52 -5.48
CA ILE A 437 4.65 -7.99 -4.42
C ILE A 437 3.79 -6.83 -3.92
N ILE A 438 2.47 -7.04 -3.86
CA ILE A 438 1.52 -6.08 -3.29
C ILE A 438 0.87 -6.71 -2.07
N GLY A 439 0.66 -5.94 -1.00
CA GLY A 439 0.04 -6.50 0.20
C GLY A 439 -0.79 -5.48 0.96
N GLY A 440 -1.93 -5.95 1.49
CA GLY A 440 -2.88 -5.16 2.28
C GLY A 440 -2.41 -4.85 3.69
N ASP A 441 -1.13 -4.55 3.84
CA ASP A 441 -0.45 -4.26 5.09
C ASP A 441 0.80 -3.42 4.83
N SER A 442 1.07 -2.41 5.66
CA SER A 442 2.20 -1.47 5.49
C SER A 442 3.57 -2.14 5.59
N HIS A 443 3.66 -3.26 6.32
CA HIS A 443 4.87 -4.07 6.53
C HIS A 443 5.08 -5.12 5.43
N THR A 444 4.33 -5.03 4.33
CA THR A 444 4.58 -5.79 3.09
C THR A 444 5.90 -5.32 2.47
N ARG A 445 7.02 -5.89 2.96
CA ARG A 445 8.40 -5.50 2.67
C ARG A 445 9.30 -6.71 2.43
N MET A 446 8.82 -7.65 1.62
CA MET A 446 9.51 -8.91 1.36
C MET A 446 10.95 -8.66 0.90
N SER A 447 11.84 -9.53 1.37
CA SER A 447 13.29 -9.40 1.15
C SER A 447 13.76 -9.94 -0.21
N LYS A 448 12.87 -10.64 -0.93
CA LYS A 448 13.05 -11.12 -2.30
C LYS A 448 12.08 -10.34 -3.19
N GLY A 449 12.56 -9.82 -4.32
CA GLY A 449 11.78 -8.91 -5.16
C GLY A 449 11.57 -7.54 -4.50
N VAL A 450 10.62 -6.76 -5.04
CA VAL A 450 10.24 -5.46 -4.48
C VAL A 450 8.79 -5.50 -4.01
N ALA A 451 8.57 -5.10 -2.76
CA ALA A 451 7.29 -5.27 -2.10
C ALA A 451 6.69 -3.95 -1.61
N PHE A 452 5.42 -3.73 -1.95
CA PHE A 452 4.69 -2.52 -1.63
C PHE A 452 3.49 -2.81 -0.71
N GLY A 453 3.49 -2.16 0.45
CA GLY A 453 2.28 -2.01 1.25
C GLY A 453 1.26 -1.14 0.53
N ALA A 454 0.02 -1.61 0.46
CA ALA A 454 -1.06 -0.97 -0.26
C ALA A 454 -2.37 -1.06 0.53
N ASP A 455 -3.35 -0.25 0.11
CA ASP A 455 -4.71 -0.30 0.64
C ASP A 455 -5.51 -1.46 0.04
N SER A 456 -6.62 -1.81 0.70
CA SER A 456 -7.51 -2.89 0.27
C SER A 456 -8.02 -2.75 -1.17
N GLY A 457 -8.23 -1.54 -1.67
CA GLY A 457 -8.67 -1.29 -3.04
C GLY A 457 -7.59 -1.60 -4.08
N THR A 458 -6.37 -1.16 -3.82
CA THR A 458 -5.20 -1.50 -4.65
C THR A 458 -4.89 -2.99 -4.62
N VAL A 459 -5.03 -3.65 -3.46
CA VAL A 459 -4.88 -5.10 -3.32
C VAL A 459 -5.96 -5.85 -4.10
N ALA A 460 -7.22 -5.43 -4.00
CA ALA A 460 -8.33 -6.00 -4.77
C ALA A 460 -8.12 -5.83 -6.27
N LEU A 461 -7.64 -4.65 -6.72
CA LEU A 461 -7.25 -4.44 -8.12
C LEU A 461 -6.15 -5.42 -8.55
N ALA A 462 -5.08 -5.55 -7.79
CA ALA A 462 -3.98 -6.47 -8.11
C ALA A 462 -4.46 -7.93 -8.19
N LEU A 463 -5.34 -8.35 -7.28
CA LEU A 463 -5.97 -9.67 -7.31
C LEU A 463 -6.87 -9.88 -8.53
N ALA A 464 -7.68 -8.89 -8.88
CA ALA A 464 -8.68 -8.99 -9.95
C ALA A 464 -8.10 -8.83 -11.36
N THR A 465 -7.04 -8.01 -11.52
CA THR A 465 -6.46 -7.72 -12.83
C THR A 465 -5.11 -8.37 -13.04
N GLY A 466 -4.36 -8.68 -11.99
CA GLY A 466 -2.95 -9.08 -12.05
C GLY A 466 -1.99 -7.92 -12.29
N GLU A 467 -2.47 -6.68 -12.24
CA GLU A 467 -1.71 -5.49 -12.59
C GLU A 467 -1.85 -4.41 -11.50
N ALA A 468 -0.82 -3.59 -11.34
CA ALA A 468 -0.87 -2.38 -10.54
C ALA A 468 -0.33 -1.18 -11.32
N THR A 469 -0.94 0.00 -11.11
CA THR A 469 -0.45 1.26 -11.71
C THR A 469 0.22 2.10 -10.64
N MET A 470 1.51 2.39 -10.82
CA MET A 470 2.26 3.24 -9.89
C MET A 470 3.46 3.91 -10.58
N PRO A 471 3.92 5.06 -10.09
CA PRO A 471 5.18 5.62 -10.54
C PRO A 471 6.34 4.71 -10.15
N ILE A 472 7.34 4.58 -11.02
CA ILE A 472 8.65 4.03 -10.64
C ILE A 472 9.25 5.00 -9.61
N PRO A 473 9.42 4.61 -8.34
CA PRO A 473 9.92 5.54 -7.34
C PRO A 473 11.43 5.71 -7.48
N GLU A 474 11.95 6.84 -6.97
CA GLU A 474 13.39 7.01 -6.81
C GLU A 474 13.92 6.02 -5.76
N SER A 475 15.19 5.63 -5.87
CA SER A 475 15.85 4.71 -4.95
C SER A 475 16.95 5.42 -4.16
N VAL A 476 17.09 5.07 -2.89
CA VAL A 476 18.20 5.45 -2.01
C VAL A 476 19.04 4.20 -1.76
N LYS A 477 20.34 4.30 -2.03
CA LYS A 477 21.27 3.19 -1.84
C LYS A 477 21.72 3.13 -0.39
N VAL A 478 21.58 1.98 0.25
CA VAL A 478 22.09 1.76 1.62
C VAL A 478 23.18 0.71 1.61
N THR A 479 24.36 1.09 2.09
CA THR A 479 25.54 0.21 2.19
C THR A 479 26.10 0.24 3.61
N PHE A 480 26.88 -0.77 3.98
CA PHE A 480 27.42 -0.96 5.32
C PHE A 480 28.94 -1.02 5.28
N LYS A 481 29.59 -0.45 6.30
CA LYS A 481 31.04 -0.55 6.54
C LYS A 481 31.31 -0.86 8.01
N GLY A 482 32.52 -1.33 8.32
CA GLY A 482 32.90 -1.72 9.67
C GLY A 482 32.38 -3.12 10.03
N GLU A 483 32.46 -3.47 11.32
CA GLU A 483 32.02 -4.77 11.82
C GLU A 483 31.01 -4.61 12.96
N MET A 484 29.89 -5.32 12.86
CA MET A 484 28.90 -5.34 13.94
C MET A 484 29.52 -5.98 15.19
N ARG A 485 29.47 -5.28 16.33
CA ARG A 485 29.98 -5.81 17.59
C ARG A 485 29.20 -7.07 17.98
N SER A 486 29.90 -8.07 18.51
CA SER A 486 29.36 -9.40 18.83
C SER A 486 28.17 -9.44 19.80
N PHE A 487 27.96 -8.38 20.58
CA PHE A 487 26.86 -8.26 21.54
C PHE A 487 25.68 -7.42 21.03
N MET A 488 25.78 -6.88 19.81
CA MET A 488 24.70 -6.09 19.19
C MET A 488 23.76 -7.01 18.43
N ASP A 489 22.50 -6.61 18.38
CA ASP A 489 21.50 -7.27 17.54
C ASP A 489 21.34 -6.52 16.21
N PHE A 490 20.92 -7.23 15.17
CA PHE A 490 20.68 -6.60 13.88
C PHE A 490 19.55 -5.56 13.94
N ARG A 491 18.63 -5.66 14.92
CA ARG A 491 17.64 -4.62 15.20
C ARG A 491 18.27 -3.27 15.59
N ASP A 492 19.41 -3.28 16.27
CA ASP A 492 20.12 -2.06 16.62
C ASP A 492 20.69 -1.37 15.36
N VAL A 493 21.15 -2.16 14.38
CA VAL A 493 21.60 -1.67 13.07
C VAL A 493 20.46 -0.96 12.33
N VAL A 494 19.26 -1.51 12.41
CA VAL A 494 18.07 -0.92 11.80
C VAL A 494 17.73 0.45 12.41
N HIS A 495 17.70 0.56 13.75
CA HIS A 495 17.48 1.85 14.41
C HIS A 495 18.61 2.85 14.14
N ALA A 496 19.87 2.41 14.19
CA ALA A 496 21.02 3.24 13.89
C ALA A 496 21.02 3.76 12.45
N THR A 497 20.47 3.00 11.50
CA THR A 497 20.37 3.40 10.09
C THR A 497 19.58 4.70 9.94
N GLN A 498 18.45 4.83 10.63
CA GLN A 498 17.65 6.06 10.60
C GLN A 498 18.41 7.23 11.23
N GLN A 499 19.04 7.01 12.39
CA GLN A 499 19.81 8.04 13.08
C GLN A 499 21.02 8.53 12.25
N GLN A 500 21.78 7.61 11.67
CA GLN A 500 22.95 7.95 10.85
C GLN A 500 22.56 8.61 9.54
N MET A 501 21.44 8.21 8.93
CA MET A 501 20.88 8.89 7.77
C MET A 501 20.54 10.35 8.12
N LEU A 502 19.79 10.60 9.20
CA LEU A 502 19.45 11.97 9.61
C LEU A 502 20.70 12.82 9.86
N LYS A 503 21.75 12.24 10.46
CA LYS A 503 23.05 12.90 10.69
C LYS A 503 23.76 13.25 9.37
N GLN A 504 23.73 12.36 8.38
CA GLN A 504 24.38 12.56 7.08
C GLN A 504 23.68 13.63 6.23
N PHE A 505 22.36 13.77 6.36
CA PHE A 505 21.53 14.66 5.53
C PHE A 505 20.92 15.84 6.31
N GLY A 506 21.56 16.28 7.40
CA GLY A 506 21.17 17.51 8.10
C GLY A 506 19.75 17.50 8.67
N GLY A 507 19.24 16.33 9.07
CA GLY A 507 17.89 16.12 9.57
C GLY A 507 16.83 15.82 8.50
N GLU A 508 17.19 15.84 7.21
CA GLU A 508 16.27 15.45 6.13
C GLU A 508 16.09 13.94 6.08
N ASN A 509 14.85 13.46 6.07
CA ASN A 509 14.55 12.05 5.82
C ASN A 509 14.57 11.75 4.31
N VAL A 510 15.74 11.43 3.77
CA VAL A 510 15.90 11.10 2.34
C VAL A 510 15.15 9.82 1.91
N PHE A 511 14.77 8.95 2.84
CA PHE A 511 14.00 7.73 2.54
C PHE A 511 12.51 8.00 2.25
N GLN A 512 11.98 9.13 2.71
CA GLN A 512 10.56 9.42 2.65
C GLN A 512 10.01 9.35 1.21
N GLY A 513 9.07 8.43 0.97
CA GLY A 513 8.43 8.25 -0.35
C GLY A 513 9.30 7.58 -1.42
N ARG A 514 10.51 7.11 -1.06
CA ARG A 514 11.47 6.46 -1.97
C ARG A 514 11.66 4.98 -1.64
N ILE A 515 12.34 4.23 -2.51
CA ILE A 515 12.76 2.86 -2.22
C ILE A 515 14.07 2.85 -1.46
N ILE A 516 14.16 2.02 -0.44
CA ILE A 516 15.45 1.67 0.17
C ILE A 516 15.99 0.42 -0.54
N GLU A 517 17.06 0.59 -1.33
CA GLU A 517 17.80 -0.50 -1.96
C GLU A 517 18.98 -0.87 -1.06
N VAL A 518 18.82 -1.96 -0.29
CA VAL A 518 19.77 -2.35 0.75
C VAL A 518 20.77 -3.39 0.24
N HIS A 519 22.06 -3.06 0.29
CA HIS A 519 23.17 -3.88 -0.21
C HIS A 519 23.88 -4.60 0.93
N ILE A 520 23.22 -5.61 1.50
CA ILE A 520 23.82 -6.47 2.54
C ILE A 520 24.35 -7.78 1.94
N GLY A 521 23.73 -8.32 0.88
CA GLY A 521 24.23 -9.42 0.04
C GLY A 521 24.31 -10.82 0.69
N THR A 522 24.73 -10.86 1.95
CA THR A 522 25.24 -12.03 2.67
C THR A 522 24.24 -12.57 3.70
N LEU A 523 23.13 -11.85 3.92
CA LEU A 523 22.06 -12.29 4.81
C LEU A 523 21.00 -13.05 4.04
N THR A 524 20.56 -14.18 4.60
CA THR A 524 19.40 -14.91 4.08
C THR A 524 18.15 -14.02 4.10
N ALA A 525 17.17 -14.34 3.25
CA ALA A 525 15.91 -13.59 3.16
C ALA A 525 15.22 -13.37 4.52
N ASP A 526 15.22 -14.37 5.41
CA ASP A 526 14.59 -14.23 6.74
C ASP A 526 15.33 -13.26 7.68
N GLN A 527 16.64 -13.12 7.51
CA GLN A 527 17.47 -12.17 8.27
C GLN A 527 17.37 -10.76 7.68
N ALA A 528 17.47 -10.66 6.35
CA ALA A 528 17.29 -9.41 5.63
C ALA A 528 15.89 -8.81 5.85
N PHE A 529 14.86 -9.65 6.05
CA PHE A 529 13.51 -9.20 6.34
C PHE A 529 13.42 -8.30 7.58
N THR A 530 14.24 -8.52 8.61
CA THR A 530 14.29 -7.61 9.79
C THR A 530 14.65 -6.19 9.38
N PHE A 531 15.48 -6.00 8.36
CA PHE A 531 15.78 -4.67 7.84
C PHE A 531 14.64 -4.13 6.98
N THR A 532 14.21 -4.92 5.98
CA THR A 532 13.23 -4.45 5.00
C THR A 532 11.87 -4.15 5.64
N ASP A 533 11.44 -4.94 6.62
CA ASP A 533 10.22 -4.75 7.40
C ASP A 533 10.16 -3.35 8.05
N TRP A 534 11.22 -2.96 8.76
CA TRP A 534 11.28 -1.65 9.44
C TRP A 534 11.34 -0.44 8.50
N THR A 535 11.66 -0.63 7.22
CA THR A 535 11.66 0.50 6.27
C THR A 535 10.29 1.18 6.15
N ALA A 536 9.21 0.50 6.54
CA ALA A 536 7.90 1.11 6.70
C ALA A 536 7.93 2.31 7.68
N GLU A 537 8.61 2.16 8.82
CA GLU A 537 8.72 3.19 9.86
C GLU A 537 9.69 4.32 9.48
N MET A 538 10.60 4.06 8.55
CA MET A 538 11.44 5.09 7.92
C MET A 538 10.69 5.93 6.88
N LYS A 539 9.38 5.73 6.73
CA LYS A 539 8.51 6.39 5.73
C LYS A 539 8.89 6.06 4.28
N ALA A 540 9.62 4.97 4.05
CA ALA A 540 9.97 4.50 2.72
C ALA A 540 8.74 3.95 1.98
N LYS A 541 8.70 4.14 0.67
CA LYS A 541 7.61 3.64 -0.19
C LYS A 541 7.62 2.11 -0.27
N ALA A 542 8.79 1.52 -0.38
CA ALA A 542 9.07 0.08 -0.38
C ALA A 542 10.56 -0.15 -0.13
N SER A 543 10.97 -1.41 -0.06
CA SER A 543 12.37 -1.79 0.08
C SER A 543 12.67 -3.06 -0.71
N ILE A 544 13.95 -3.25 -1.02
CA ILE A 544 14.48 -4.43 -1.70
C ILE A 544 15.87 -4.75 -1.15
N CYS A 545 16.15 -6.03 -0.94
CA CYS A 545 17.48 -6.50 -0.57
C CYS A 545 18.21 -7.05 -1.80
N ILE A 546 19.41 -6.52 -2.07
CA ILE A 546 20.29 -7.04 -3.11
C ILE A 546 21.09 -8.19 -2.51
N SER A 547 20.76 -9.41 -2.93
CA SER A 547 21.35 -10.66 -2.44
C SER A 547 22.48 -11.14 -3.34
N GLU A 548 23.49 -11.78 -2.74
CA GLU A 548 24.45 -12.58 -3.49
C GLU A 548 23.81 -13.88 -3.97
N GLU A 549 24.38 -14.46 -5.03
CA GLU A 549 23.77 -15.63 -5.69
C GLU A 549 23.66 -16.84 -4.76
N GLU A 550 24.71 -17.11 -3.98
CA GLU A 550 24.74 -18.24 -3.05
C GLU A 550 23.69 -18.08 -1.94
N THR A 551 23.61 -16.89 -1.35
CA THR A 551 22.62 -16.51 -0.32
C THR A 551 21.18 -16.55 -0.85
N LEU A 552 20.98 -16.12 -2.11
CA LEU A 552 19.68 -16.18 -2.77
C LEU A 552 19.27 -17.63 -3.03
N ILE A 553 20.17 -18.48 -3.52
CA ILE A 553 19.91 -19.92 -3.69
C ILE A 553 19.53 -20.55 -2.35
N GLU A 554 20.28 -20.29 -1.29
CA GLU A 554 19.95 -20.79 0.06
C GLU A 554 18.55 -20.35 0.49
N SER A 555 18.24 -19.07 0.32
CA SER A 555 16.93 -18.50 0.67
C SER A 555 15.78 -19.15 -0.13
N LEU A 556 15.98 -19.42 -1.42
CA LEU A 556 14.99 -20.07 -2.28
C LEU A 556 14.80 -21.56 -1.92
N GLU A 557 15.87 -22.28 -1.56
CA GLU A 557 15.76 -23.67 -1.10
C GLU A 557 14.99 -23.76 0.23
N ILE A 558 15.20 -22.82 1.16
CA ILE A 558 14.42 -22.71 2.41
C ILE A 558 12.94 -22.45 2.10
N SER A 559 12.64 -21.44 1.27
CA SER A 559 11.28 -21.11 0.82
C SER A 559 10.60 -22.34 0.21
N LYS A 560 11.28 -23.03 -0.73
CA LYS A 560 10.77 -24.24 -1.38
C LYS A 560 10.43 -25.34 -0.38
N GLY A 561 11.31 -25.60 0.59
CA GLY A 561 11.06 -26.60 1.63
C GLY A 561 9.83 -26.28 2.48
N ARG A 562 9.60 -24.99 2.79
CA ARG A 562 8.44 -24.54 3.56
C ARG A 562 7.14 -24.62 2.75
N ILE A 563 7.17 -24.25 1.48
CA ILE A 563 6.03 -24.40 0.57
C ILE A 563 5.67 -25.88 0.41
N GLN A 564 6.67 -26.78 0.30
CA GLN A 564 6.41 -28.21 0.25
C GLN A 564 5.68 -28.71 1.53
N ILE A 565 6.05 -28.21 2.71
CA ILE A 565 5.34 -28.55 3.96
C ILE A 565 3.87 -28.07 3.90
N MET A 566 3.59 -26.91 3.30
CA MET A 566 2.22 -26.42 3.11
C MET A 566 1.43 -27.35 2.18
N ILE A 567 2.04 -27.79 1.08
CA ILE A 567 1.45 -28.77 0.13
C ILE A 567 1.17 -30.09 0.85
N ASP A 568 2.14 -30.62 1.59
CA ASP A 568 2.03 -31.90 2.30
C ASP A 568 0.94 -31.86 3.39
N LYS A 569 0.68 -30.68 3.96
CA LYS A 569 -0.43 -30.43 4.89
C LYS A 569 -1.79 -30.26 4.21
N GLY A 570 -1.84 -30.29 2.88
CA GLY A 570 -3.07 -30.16 2.09
C GLY A 570 -3.55 -28.72 1.88
N MET A 571 -2.65 -27.73 1.96
CA MET A 571 -3.02 -26.32 1.75
C MET A 571 -3.11 -25.89 0.30
N ASP A 572 -2.60 -26.70 -0.64
CA ASP A 572 -2.64 -26.35 -2.05
C ASP A 572 -4.09 -26.37 -2.56
N ASN A 573 -4.43 -25.40 -3.41
CA ASN A 573 -5.78 -25.28 -3.95
C ASN A 573 -5.95 -26.13 -5.23
N ASP A 574 -7.17 -26.16 -5.78
CA ASP A 574 -7.47 -26.95 -6.98
C ASP A 574 -6.62 -26.53 -8.21
N ASN A 575 -6.18 -25.27 -8.24
CA ASN A 575 -5.30 -24.72 -9.27
C ASN A 575 -3.81 -25.08 -9.08
N LYS A 576 -3.45 -25.75 -7.98
CA LYS A 576 -2.07 -26.15 -7.62
C LYS A 576 -1.10 -24.97 -7.54
N VAL A 577 -1.55 -23.86 -6.97
CA VAL A 577 -0.78 -22.61 -6.85
C VAL A 577 0.54 -22.84 -6.12
N LEU A 578 0.55 -23.56 -4.99
CA LEU A 578 1.78 -23.78 -4.23
C LEU A 578 2.77 -24.66 -5.00
N GLN A 579 2.29 -25.69 -5.71
CA GLN A 579 3.15 -26.48 -6.59
C GLN A 579 3.76 -25.61 -7.71
N GLY A 580 2.97 -24.69 -8.30
CA GLY A 580 3.47 -23.72 -9.27
C GLY A 580 4.62 -22.86 -8.73
N LEU A 581 4.54 -22.42 -7.46
CA LEU A 581 5.62 -21.70 -6.81
C LEU A 581 6.87 -22.57 -6.57
N VAL A 582 6.71 -23.85 -6.22
CA VAL A 582 7.83 -24.80 -6.12
C VAL A 582 8.53 -24.95 -7.46
N ASP A 583 7.77 -25.03 -8.55
CA ASP A 583 8.31 -25.15 -9.90
C ASP A 583 9.03 -23.87 -10.32
N LYS A 584 8.46 -22.69 -10.03
CA LYS A 584 9.07 -21.37 -10.25
C LYS A 584 10.38 -21.22 -9.46
N ALA A 585 10.39 -21.59 -8.18
CA ALA A 585 11.60 -21.60 -7.34
C ALA A 585 12.69 -22.51 -7.94
N ASN A 586 12.34 -23.72 -8.36
CA ASN A 586 13.30 -24.64 -8.98
C ASN A 586 13.89 -24.06 -10.27
N ALA A 587 13.07 -23.46 -11.12
CA ALA A 587 13.54 -22.78 -12.32
C ALA A 587 14.52 -21.65 -11.98
N ARG A 588 14.17 -20.79 -11.03
CA ARG A 588 15.03 -19.67 -10.61
C ARG A 588 16.37 -20.14 -10.01
N ILE A 589 16.35 -21.19 -9.18
CA ILE A 589 17.56 -21.81 -8.64
C ILE A 589 18.45 -22.36 -9.75
N GLN A 590 17.88 -22.98 -10.79
CA GLN A 590 18.65 -23.48 -11.94
C GLN A 590 19.27 -22.33 -12.73
N GLU A 591 18.53 -21.25 -12.98
CA GLU A 591 19.07 -20.06 -13.65
C GLU A 591 20.28 -19.48 -12.91
N LEU A 592 20.21 -19.40 -11.58
CA LEU A 592 21.31 -18.93 -10.74
C LEU A 592 22.51 -19.88 -10.78
N LYS A 593 22.29 -21.19 -10.64
CA LYS A 593 23.36 -22.21 -10.66
C LYS A 593 24.06 -22.31 -12.03
N THR A 594 23.33 -22.07 -13.11
CA THR A 594 23.84 -22.13 -14.48
C THR A 594 24.40 -20.81 -14.99
N GLY A 595 24.08 -19.70 -14.33
CA GLY A 595 24.45 -18.35 -14.76
C GLY A 595 23.68 -17.85 -15.99
N ILE A 596 22.62 -18.54 -16.42
CA ILE A 596 21.76 -18.09 -17.54
C ILE A 596 21.13 -16.73 -17.22
N LYS A 597 20.68 -16.56 -15.98
CA LYS A 597 20.17 -15.30 -15.47
C LYS A 597 20.70 -15.09 -14.04
N PRO A 598 21.69 -14.20 -13.85
CA PRO A 598 22.32 -13.98 -12.55
C PRO A 598 21.33 -13.39 -11.54
N ALA A 599 21.75 -13.30 -10.27
CA ALA A 599 21.00 -12.56 -9.26
C ALA A 599 20.81 -11.09 -9.68
N LEU A 600 19.66 -10.52 -9.35
CA LEU A 600 19.32 -9.13 -9.61
C LEU A 600 20.37 -8.22 -8.95
N LYS A 601 20.98 -7.36 -9.77
CA LYS A 601 21.92 -6.32 -9.34
C LYS A 601 21.63 -5.05 -10.14
N PRO A 602 21.79 -3.86 -9.53
CA PRO A 602 21.76 -2.61 -10.30
C PRO A 602 22.90 -2.57 -11.32
N ASP A 603 22.76 -1.73 -12.34
CA ASP A 603 23.87 -1.40 -13.23
C ASP A 603 24.93 -0.56 -12.50
N ALA A 604 26.17 -0.62 -12.98
CA ALA A 604 27.30 0.07 -12.33
C ALA A 604 27.16 1.61 -12.36
N ASP A 605 26.45 2.11 -13.36
CA ASP A 605 26.15 3.52 -13.63
C ASP A 605 24.69 3.88 -13.32
N ALA A 606 24.01 3.08 -12.48
CA ALA A 606 22.68 3.41 -11.96
C ALA A 606 22.72 4.69 -11.11
N ASN A 607 21.73 5.56 -11.30
CA ASN A 607 21.61 6.82 -10.56
C ASN A 607 20.67 6.65 -9.35
N TYR A 608 21.19 6.90 -8.16
CA TYR A 608 20.41 6.92 -6.92
C TYR A 608 20.10 8.36 -6.51
N TYR A 609 19.00 8.56 -5.79
CA TYR A 609 18.67 9.86 -5.21
C TYR A 609 19.71 10.27 -4.16
N ALA A 610 20.14 9.32 -3.35
CA ALA A 610 21.17 9.49 -2.34
C ALA A 610 21.88 8.15 -2.06
N ASP A 611 23.13 8.24 -1.62
CA ASP A 611 23.90 7.13 -1.07
C ASP A 611 24.04 7.32 0.45
N VAL A 612 23.58 6.33 1.20
CA VAL A 612 23.67 6.29 2.66
C VAL A 612 24.63 5.18 3.06
N VAL A 613 25.67 5.53 3.81
CA VAL A 613 26.66 4.57 4.31
C VAL A 613 26.47 4.42 5.81
N ILE A 614 26.15 3.22 6.27
CA ILE A 614 25.97 2.89 7.68
C ILE A 614 27.28 2.36 8.25
N ASP A 615 27.81 3.08 9.24
CA ASP A 615 29.00 2.68 9.99
C ASP A 615 28.60 1.79 11.16
N LEU A 616 28.93 0.50 11.05
CA LEU A 616 28.64 -0.49 12.09
C LEU A 616 29.52 -0.30 13.34
N ASP A 617 30.69 0.34 13.21
CA ASP A 617 31.62 0.55 14.32
C ASP A 617 31.11 1.65 15.29
N GLU A 618 30.31 2.60 14.77
CA GLU A 618 29.63 3.64 15.55
C GLU A 618 28.51 3.07 16.44
N ILE A 619 28.03 1.85 16.14
CA ILE A 619 26.94 1.19 16.88
C ILE A 619 27.53 0.48 18.11
N ALA A 620 27.62 1.22 19.21
CA ALA A 620 28.33 0.80 20.41
C ALA A 620 27.45 0.27 21.55
N GLU A 621 26.15 0.53 21.52
CA GLU A 621 25.18 0.09 22.53
C GLU A 621 23.77 -0.06 21.94
N PRO A 622 22.86 -0.83 22.58
CA PRO A 622 21.50 -1.02 22.09
C PRO A 622 20.71 0.28 21.91
N MET A 623 19.86 0.32 20.88
CA MET A 623 19.12 1.51 20.47
C MET A 623 17.61 1.33 20.64
N ILE A 624 16.92 2.34 21.15
CA ILE A 624 15.47 2.33 21.43
C ILE A 624 14.79 3.43 20.62
N ALA A 625 13.70 3.09 19.93
CA ALA A 625 12.77 4.08 19.37
C ALA A 625 11.84 4.58 20.49
N ASP A 626 11.99 5.85 20.87
CA ASP A 626 11.23 6.51 21.95
C ASP A 626 10.02 7.26 21.36
N PRO A 627 8.78 6.96 21.77
CA PRO A 627 7.62 7.72 21.31
C PRO A 627 7.60 9.18 21.80
N ASP A 628 8.50 9.57 22.71
CA ASP A 628 8.68 10.94 23.19
C ASP A 628 7.37 11.63 23.64
N VAL A 629 6.52 10.87 24.34
CA VAL A 629 5.13 11.22 24.67
C VAL A 629 4.96 12.53 25.46
N ASN A 630 6.04 13.02 26.07
CA ASN A 630 6.06 14.26 26.86
C ASN A 630 6.75 15.42 26.15
N ASN A 631 7.02 15.34 24.84
CA ASN A 631 7.63 16.42 24.07
C ASN A 631 6.78 17.70 24.17
N ASP A 632 7.36 18.88 24.40
CA ASP A 632 6.60 20.13 24.49
C ASP A 632 5.87 20.47 23.17
N ASP A 633 6.46 20.08 22.04
CA ASP A 633 5.82 20.12 20.74
C ASP A 633 4.92 18.87 20.54
N VAL A 634 3.61 19.09 20.57
CA VAL A 634 2.60 18.05 20.39
C VAL A 634 2.76 17.34 19.04
N SER A 635 3.27 18.01 18.01
CA SER A 635 3.44 17.42 16.67
C SER A 635 4.55 16.36 16.60
N LYS A 636 5.46 16.33 17.59
CA LYS A 636 6.59 15.40 17.66
C LYS A 636 6.32 14.16 18.51
N ARG A 637 5.23 14.16 19.27
CA ARG A 637 4.83 13.02 20.13
C ARG A 637 4.37 11.84 19.29
N TYR A 638 4.61 10.62 19.79
CA TYR A 638 4.20 9.35 19.18
C TYR A 638 4.78 9.10 17.79
N THR A 639 5.97 9.64 17.52
CA THR A 639 6.72 9.39 16.29
C THR A 639 7.75 8.27 16.49
N HIS A 640 8.06 7.52 15.43
CA HIS A 640 9.12 6.49 15.46
C HIS A 640 10.52 7.06 15.21
N ASP A 641 10.61 8.38 14.97
CA ASP A 641 11.82 9.04 14.48
C ASP A 641 12.83 9.34 15.59
N THR A 642 12.43 9.28 16.86
CA THR A 642 13.30 9.58 18.01
C THR A 642 14.04 8.33 18.46
N ILE A 643 15.25 8.13 17.96
CA ILE A 643 16.12 7.01 18.34
C ILE A 643 17.09 7.44 19.45
N ARG A 644 17.06 6.74 20.59
CA ARG A 644 17.89 7.01 21.77
C ARG A 644 18.74 5.79 22.15
N PRO A 645 20.02 5.96 22.50
CA PRO A 645 20.83 4.87 23.02
C PRO A 645 20.37 4.44 24.42
N LEU A 646 20.64 3.20 24.81
CA LEU A 646 20.27 2.66 26.12
C LEU A 646 20.80 3.51 27.29
N SER A 647 22.02 4.05 27.17
CA SER A 647 22.66 4.94 28.14
C SER A 647 21.83 6.18 28.49
N PHE A 648 21.02 6.69 27.56
CA PHE A 648 20.14 7.85 27.79
C PHE A 648 19.20 7.64 28.99
N TYR A 649 18.74 6.41 29.21
CA TYR A 649 17.80 6.08 30.29
C TYR A 649 18.48 5.76 31.62
N GLY A 650 19.80 5.58 31.63
CA GLY A 650 20.60 5.27 32.82
C GLY A 650 20.14 4.01 33.59
N GLY A 651 19.35 3.13 32.97
CA GLY A 651 18.74 1.96 33.63
C GLY A 651 17.68 2.30 34.69
N THR A 652 17.19 3.55 34.74
CA THR A 652 16.23 4.01 35.77
C THR A 652 14.79 4.06 35.27
N LYS A 653 14.57 4.00 33.95
CA LYS A 653 13.23 3.99 33.35
C LYS A 653 12.46 2.77 33.82
N LYS A 654 11.29 2.99 34.43
CA LYS A 654 10.39 1.92 34.84
C LYS A 654 9.81 1.25 33.59
N VAL A 655 9.83 -0.08 33.57
CA VAL A 655 9.14 -0.91 32.57
C VAL A 655 7.94 -1.54 33.26
N ASP A 656 6.74 -1.25 32.76
CA ASP A 656 5.49 -1.79 33.32
C ASP A 656 5.06 -3.09 32.62
N LEU A 657 5.50 -3.31 31.37
CA LEU A 657 5.19 -4.49 30.55
C LEU A 657 6.32 -4.70 29.54
N GLY A 658 6.78 -5.93 29.38
CA GLY A 658 7.63 -6.37 28.28
C GLY A 658 6.85 -7.21 27.28
N PHE A 659 7.12 -7.04 25.99
CA PHE A 659 6.49 -7.82 24.93
C PHE A 659 7.55 -8.21 23.89
N VAL A 660 7.63 -9.50 23.58
CA VAL A 660 8.54 -10.05 22.57
C VAL A 660 7.73 -10.90 21.60
N GLY A 661 7.49 -10.37 20.39
CA GLY A 661 6.70 -11.11 19.39
C GLY A 661 6.05 -10.24 18.33
N SER A 662 6.63 -10.15 17.13
CA SER A 662 6.01 -9.44 16.00
C SER A 662 6.53 -9.96 14.66
N CYS A 663 6.13 -9.34 13.55
CA CYS A 663 6.71 -9.59 12.23
C CYS A 663 8.24 -9.45 12.20
N MET A 664 8.79 -8.58 13.04
CA MET A 664 10.22 -8.30 13.14
C MET A 664 11.01 -9.42 13.84
N VAL A 665 10.33 -10.35 14.53
CA VAL A 665 10.99 -11.43 15.26
C VAL A 665 11.46 -12.51 14.29
N HIS A 666 12.76 -12.83 14.29
CA HIS A 666 13.36 -13.81 13.39
C HIS A 666 12.91 -15.25 13.71
N LYS A 667 12.66 -16.05 12.66
CA LYS A 667 12.22 -17.45 12.78
C LYS A 667 13.27 -18.27 13.53
N GLY A 668 13.02 -18.53 14.81
CA GLY A 668 13.87 -19.36 15.67
C GLY A 668 15.15 -18.70 16.20
N GLY A 669 15.46 -17.45 15.87
CA GLY A 669 16.64 -16.72 16.38
C GLY A 669 16.38 -16.05 17.73
N ASP A 670 15.49 -15.07 17.75
CA ASP A 670 15.27 -14.22 18.93
C ASP A 670 14.68 -14.99 20.12
N MET A 671 13.87 -16.01 19.85
CA MET A 671 13.37 -16.90 20.91
C MET A 671 14.50 -17.68 21.59
N LYS A 672 15.55 -18.06 20.84
CA LYS A 672 16.75 -18.69 21.42
C LYS A 672 17.57 -17.66 22.20
N ILE A 673 17.69 -16.42 21.72
CA ILE A 673 18.35 -15.33 22.44
C ILE A 673 17.64 -15.09 23.77
N LEU A 674 16.31 -14.91 23.76
CA LEU A 674 15.51 -14.74 24.98
C LEU A 674 15.68 -15.93 25.93
N ALA A 675 15.57 -17.16 25.43
CA ALA A 675 15.76 -18.36 26.25
C ALA A 675 17.16 -18.42 26.87
N GLN A 676 18.21 -18.03 26.12
CA GLN A 676 19.57 -17.99 26.62
C GLN A 676 19.76 -16.88 27.66
N MET A 677 19.16 -15.70 27.47
CA MET A 677 19.15 -14.63 28.47
C MET A 677 18.52 -15.09 29.79
N LEU A 678 17.37 -15.76 29.72
CA LEU A 678 16.69 -16.29 30.91
C LEU A 678 17.54 -17.36 31.62
N LYS A 679 18.17 -18.27 30.87
CA LYS A 679 19.12 -19.26 31.43
C LYS A 679 20.33 -18.60 32.10
N ASN A 680 20.85 -17.53 31.52
CA ASN A 680 21.97 -16.79 32.10
C ASN A 680 21.57 -16.14 33.43
N ILE A 681 20.37 -15.54 33.51
CA ILE A 681 19.81 -14.98 34.74
C ILE A 681 19.64 -16.08 35.79
N GLU A 682 19.07 -17.22 35.42
CA GLU A 682 18.92 -18.37 36.31
C GLU A 682 20.27 -18.88 36.82
N ALA A 683 21.28 -18.99 35.96
CA ALA A 683 22.62 -19.41 36.36
C ALA A 683 23.29 -18.41 37.32
N GLN A 684 23.05 -17.12 37.15
CA GLN A 684 23.63 -16.06 37.98
C GLN A 684 22.90 -15.88 39.33
N HIS A 685 21.59 -16.05 39.36
CA HIS A 685 20.75 -15.70 40.51
C HIS A 685 20.01 -16.90 41.14
N GLY A 686 20.13 -18.09 40.56
CA GLY A 686 19.47 -19.32 41.00
C GLY A 686 17.98 -19.41 40.65
N LYS A 687 17.36 -18.34 40.14
CA LYS A 687 15.97 -18.29 39.66
C LYS A 687 15.78 -17.11 38.71
N VAL A 688 14.73 -17.18 37.88
CA VAL A 688 14.23 -16.04 37.10
C VAL A 688 13.08 -15.39 37.86
N GLU A 689 13.19 -14.09 38.13
CA GLU A 689 12.11 -13.30 38.75
C GLU A 689 11.81 -12.08 37.88
N PHE A 690 10.58 -12.01 37.37
CA PHE A 690 10.12 -10.92 36.51
C PHE A 690 9.64 -9.74 37.36
N LYS A 691 10.28 -8.58 37.20
CA LYS A 691 9.87 -7.32 37.86
C LYS A 691 8.69 -6.62 37.15
N ALA A 692 8.41 -7.03 35.91
CA ALA A 692 7.28 -6.60 35.11
C ALA A 692 6.77 -7.83 34.33
N PRO A 693 5.47 -7.93 34.02
CA PRO A 693 4.96 -8.98 33.15
C PRO A 693 5.72 -9.01 31.82
N LEU A 694 6.05 -10.21 31.35
CA LEU A 694 6.62 -10.45 30.02
C LEU A 694 5.67 -11.31 29.22
N VAL A 695 5.23 -10.81 28.07
CA VAL A 695 4.43 -11.55 27.09
C VAL A 695 5.34 -11.98 25.95
N VAL A 696 5.31 -13.26 25.61
CA VAL A 696 6.08 -13.84 24.49
C VAL A 696 5.11 -14.40 23.46
N ALA A 697 5.19 -13.90 22.23
CA ALA A 697 4.33 -14.29 21.12
C ALA A 697 5.19 -14.68 19.90
N PRO A 698 5.54 -15.97 19.73
CA PRO A 698 6.32 -16.42 18.58
C PRO A 698 5.66 -16.04 17.25
N SER A 699 6.45 -15.65 16.25
CA SER A 699 5.94 -15.19 14.95
C SER A 699 5.49 -16.33 14.03
N ASN A 700 5.82 -17.59 14.38
CA ASN A 700 5.45 -18.82 13.70
C ASN A 700 5.46 -20.01 14.69
N ILE A 701 4.66 -21.06 14.43
CA ILE A 701 4.58 -22.30 15.24
C ILE A 701 5.22 -23.48 14.52
#